data_AF-A0A7V1TTN6-F1
#
_entry.id   AF-A0A7V1TTN6-F1
#
_cell.length_a   1.000
_cell.length_b   1.000
_cell.length_c   1.000
_cell.angle_alpha   90.00
_cell.angle_beta   90.00
_cell.angle_gamma   90.00
#
_symmetry.space_group_name_H-M   'P 1'
#
loop_
_entity.id
_entity.type
_entity.pdbx_description
1 polymer ?
#
loop_
_entity_poly.entity_id
_entity_poly.type
_entity_poly.pdbx_seq_one_letter_code
_entity_poly.pdbx_strand_id
1 'polypeptide(L)'
;MSKIILTLTFLITLSFSQEQPQQRQTGVLTGVVRHSITKEPIINATVTLQGTTIGAATDIEGTFTINNIPVGTYVVRIFSIGFEPKVKTDVVIAAGKQTKIVVELIESLVEVGAVTVTSEYFTKTPDAPISVQTLAAEEIRRLPGGFEDVVRAISILPGVAQVQAGRNDLIVRGGAPSENLYIIDNIEVANINHFGTQGASGGPLSYINLDFVNETSFKTGGFGAKYGDKLSSVLAIDLREGRTDHIGGKATISASQFGLNIEGPIDSKSSFLFSARRSYLDLIFKAAGFSFVPEYWDFLGKANYKLSSDDQLSFLAIGVLDDIKYFNDTSEKVYDNSRILGNSQNQFVGGVTWRHLFNHGFTTVTLSQTYNGYSYQQNDSLLNPIFRSASDEYETTLRGDVTYQIQRETELTFGVAGKFIGMQSNIILPSFWTNFGQNLSVNALLDTTALKSAAYLQLSHSLTHNFKIIVGGRIDYFNLINDNIVFSPRASVSYMASPVVTLTFSAGKYHQAPSYIWLVANPLNRNLRYISVDQYVAGIEYLLRADVKVSLEGYKKIYSSYPASSLRTYLVLANTGAGFGGSEDGYASFGLDPLVSAGSGIAHGAELFLQKKLSEIPCYGLISISYNESKFTAIDGISRPNSFDQRWIINLGGGYILDEAWEFSGKFRYATGRPYTPYNPDGTQNAALYNTARVGVNHSLDIRIDRRWNFSSWNLITYIDVQNVYNRKPLDVPRFDERTKTIKESDAIGLLPSIGISAEF
;
A
#
# COMPACT_ATOMS: atom_id res chain seq x y z
N MET A 1 -2.72 -4.48 38.31
CA MET A 1 -1.75 -4.98 37.30
C MET A 1 -0.73 -5.98 37.85
N SER A 2 -0.13 -5.81 39.04
CA SER A 2 0.92 -6.74 39.52
C SER A 2 0.47 -8.18 39.80
N LYS A 3 -0.80 -8.40 40.19
CA LYS A 3 -1.35 -9.76 40.42
C LYS A 3 -1.65 -10.55 39.15
N ILE A 4 -1.89 -9.89 38.00
CA ILE A 4 -2.07 -10.58 36.71
C ILE A 4 -0.71 -10.98 36.13
N ILE A 5 0.30 -10.11 36.30
CA ILE A 5 1.68 -10.38 35.89
C ILE A 5 2.28 -11.56 36.69
N LEU A 6 2.03 -11.65 38.00
CA LEU A 6 2.52 -12.77 38.81
C LEU A 6 1.85 -14.11 38.47
N THR A 7 0.54 -14.11 38.16
CA THR A 7 -0.17 -15.34 37.76
C THR A 7 0.23 -15.82 36.36
N LEU A 8 0.54 -14.90 35.42
CA LEU A 8 1.13 -15.25 34.13
C LEU A 8 2.57 -15.76 34.26
N THR A 9 3.36 -15.24 35.19
CA THR A 9 4.72 -15.73 35.45
C THR A 9 4.72 -17.15 36.02
N PHE A 10 3.71 -17.50 36.85
CA PHE A 10 3.58 -18.83 37.44
C PHE A 10 3.10 -19.91 36.44
N LEU A 11 2.32 -19.53 35.42
CA LEU A 11 1.91 -20.43 34.33
C LEU A 11 3.04 -20.71 33.32
N ILE A 12 4.01 -19.80 33.17
CA ILE A 12 5.16 -19.98 32.27
C ILE A 12 6.21 -20.92 32.87
N THR A 13 6.31 -21.04 34.19
CA THR A 13 7.31 -21.89 34.86
C THR A 13 6.93 -23.37 34.99
N LEU A 14 5.68 -23.76 34.70
CA LEU A 14 5.20 -25.14 34.87
C LEU A 14 5.15 -25.98 33.56
N SER A 15 5.70 -25.48 32.46
CA SER A 15 5.78 -26.21 31.18
C SER A 15 7.18 -26.70 30.80
N PHE A 16 8.17 -26.62 31.72
CA PHE A 16 9.45 -27.32 31.54
C PHE A 16 9.31 -28.81 31.90
N SER A 17 8.60 -29.54 31.05
CA SER A 17 8.46 -31.00 31.15
C SER A 17 9.03 -31.65 29.89
N GLN A 18 10.14 -32.38 30.09
CA GLN A 18 10.69 -33.47 29.27
C GLN A 18 10.52 -33.38 27.75
N GLU A 19 11.60 -33.01 27.06
CA GLU A 19 11.80 -33.30 25.64
C GLU A 19 11.79 -34.82 25.42
N GLN A 20 10.65 -35.37 25.01
CA GLN A 20 10.68 -36.60 24.22
C GLN A 20 11.26 -36.27 22.84
N PRO A 21 12.01 -37.18 22.21
CA PRO A 21 12.50 -36.99 20.84
C PRO A 21 11.29 -36.88 19.90
N GLN A 22 10.88 -35.65 19.62
CA GLN A 22 9.77 -35.37 18.75
C GLN A 22 10.19 -35.77 17.33
N GLN A 23 9.46 -36.73 16.75
CA GLN A 23 9.61 -37.09 15.35
C GLN A 23 9.56 -35.79 14.54
N ARG A 24 10.62 -35.45 13.79
CA ARG A 24 10.70 -34.19 13.05
C ARG A 24 9.47 -34.08 12.17
N GLN A 25 8.59 -33.15 12.50
CA GLN A 25 7.40 -32.91 11.71
C GLN A 25 7.84 -32.43 10.32
N THR A 26 7.11 -32.89 9.32
CA THR A 26 7.40 -32.55 7.93
C THR A 26 6.17 -31.95 7.24
N GLY A 27 6.41 -31.08 6.27
CA GLY A 27 5.41 -30.54 5.36
C GLY A 27 5.70 -30.91 3.90
N VAL A 28 4.88 -30.36 3.01
CA VAL A 28 4.96 -30.55 1.57
C VAL A 28 5.04 -29.20 0.88
N LEU A 29 5.96 -29.05 -0.07
CA LEU A 29 6.02 -27.90 -0.97
C LEU A 29 5.58 -28.33 -2.37
N THR A 30 4.66 -27.59 -2.96
CA THR A 30 4.20 -27.78 -4.33
C THR A 30 4.25 -26.47 -5.09
N GLY A 31 4.22 -26.53 -6.41
CA GLY A 31 4.15 -25.31 -7.18
C GLY A 31 4.14 -25.53 -8.67
N VAL A 32 4.16 -24.40 -9.38
CA VAL A 32 4.22 -24.33 -10.84
C VAL A 32 5.32 -23.36 -11.25
N VAL A 33 6.16 -23.77 -12.20
CA VAL A 33 7.17 -22.94 -12.84
C VAL A 33 6.77 -22.70 -14.29
N ARG A 34 6.66 -21.42 -14.68
CA ARG A 34 6.22 -21.03 -16.03
C ARG A 34 7.02 -19.86 -16.58
N HIS A 35 6.96 -19.67 -17.89
CA HIS A 35 7.53 -18.51 -18.57
C HIS A 35 6.81 -17.23 -18.13
N SER A 36 7.55 -16.14 -17.92
CA SER A 36 6.99 -14.86 -17.45
C SER A 36 6.06 -14.16 -18.44
N ILE A 37 6.37 -14.24 -19.74
CA ILE A 37 5.54 -13.67 -20.82
C ILE A 37 4.54 -14.68 -21.39
N THR A 38 4.98 -15.75 -22.07
CA THR A 38 4.07 -16.73 -22.71
C THR A 38 3.21 -17.51 -21.71
N LYS A 39 3.59 -17.53 -20.43
CA LYS A 39 2.96 -18.33 -19.35
C LYS A 39 2.99 -19.84 -19.59
N GLU A 40 3.74 -20.31 -20.58
CA GLU A 40 3.94 -21.73 -20.87
C GLU A 40 4.66 -22.43 -19.70
N PRO A 41 4.33 -23.71 -19.43
CA PRO A 41 5.00 -24.49 -18.40
C PRO A 41 6.47 -24.70 -18.75
N ILE A 42 7.34 -24.55 -17.75
CA ILE A 42 8.78 -24.83 -17.92
C ILE A 42 9.05 -26.24 -17.40
N ILE A 43 9.35 -27.14 -18.32
CA ILE A 43 9.63 -28.56 -18.07
C ILE A 43 11.06 -28.71 -17.54
N ASN A 44 11.29 -29.66 -16.62
CA ASN A 44 12.61 -30.00 -16.06
C ASN A 44 13.33 -28.82 -15.37
N ALA A 45 12.60 -27.79 -14.92
CA ALA A 45 13.16 -26.78 -14.04
C ALA A 45 13.55 -27.43 -12.72
N THR A 46 14.79 -27.20 -12.27
CA THR A 46 15.30 -27.71 -11.00
C THR A 46 14.84 -26.79 -9.87
N VAL A 47 14.15 -27.36 -8.88
CA VAL A 47 13.66 -26.68 -7.68
C VAL A 47 14.37 -27.25 -6.46
N THR A 48 15.08 -26.42 -5.70
CA THR A 48 15.89 -26.84 -4.54
C THR A 48 15.66 -25.97 -3.33
N LEU A 49 15.70 -26.58 -2.13
CA LEU A 49 15.70 -25.86 -0.86
C LEU A 49 17.14 -25.54 -0.46
N GLN A 50 17.48 -24.26 -0.47
CA GLN A 50 18.84 -23.80 -0.19
C GLN A 50 19.29 -24.20 1.22
N GLY A 51 20.56 -24.62 1.35
CA GLY A 51 21.10 -25.16 2.60
C GLY A 51 20.78 -26.64 2.84
N THR A 52 20.08 -27.30 1.92
CA THR A 52 19.75 -28.75 2.00
C THR A 52 20.06 -29.46 0.68
N THR A 53 19.91 -30.79 0.67
CA THR A 53 19.92 -31.62 -0.55
C THR A 53 18.51 -31.92 -1.07
N ILE A 54 17.49 -31.28 -0.51
CA ILE A 54 16.08 -31.55 -0.83
C ILE A 54 15.68 -30.72 -2.05
N GLY A 55 15.04 -31.36 -3.02
CA GLY A 55 14.56 -30.72 -4.24
C GLY A 55 13.73 -31.65 -5.12
N ALA A 56 13.22 -31.11 -6.22
CA ALA A 56 12.50 -31.82 -7.27
C ALA A 56 12.74 -31.14 -8.63
N ALA A 57 12.36 -31.82 -9.71
CA ALA A 57 12.26 -31.22 -11.03
C ALA A 57 10.78 -31.02 -11.39
N THR A 58 10.49 -30.06 -12.27
CA THR A 58 9.13 -29.88 -12.81
C THR A 58 8.78 -30.90 -13.88
N ASP A 59 7.50 -31.29 -13.92
CA ASP A 59 6.92 -32.16 -14.94
C ASP A 59 6.57 -31.41 -16.25
N ILE A 60 5.84 -32.08 -17.15
CA ILE A 60 5.46 -31.54 -18.46
C ILE A 60 4.45 -30.39 -18.35
N GLU A 61 3.67 -30.34 -17.27
CA GLU A 61 2.78 -29.22 -16.93
C GLU A 61 3.51 -28.13 -16.11
N GLY A 62 4.83 -28.24 -15.94
CA GLY A 62 5.64 -27.29 -15.18
C GLY A 62 5.41 -27.36 -13.67
N THR A 63 4.75 -28.40 -13.18
CA THR A 63 4.42 -28.57 -11.76
C THR A 63 5.47 -29.40 -11.02
N PHE A 64 5.61 -29.18 -9.72
CA PHE A 64 6.52 -29.96 -8.88
C PHE A 64 5.91 -30.23 -7.50
N THR A 65 6.37 -31.30 -6.87
CA THR A 65 6.05 -31.65 -5.48
C THR A 65 7.29 -32.13 -4.75
N ILE A 66 7.58 -31.56 -3.59
CA ILE A 66 8.66 -31.94 -2.68
C ILE A 66 8.03 -32.35 -1.36
N ASN A 67 8.15 -33.63 -1.02
CA ASN A 67 7.57 -34.23 0.19
C ASN A 67 8.59 -34.30 1.34
N ASN A 68 8.10 -34.53 2.55
CA ASN A 68 8.91 -34.82 3.75
C ASN A 68 9.94 -33.72 4.08
N ILE A 69 9.57 -32.46 3.85
CA ILE A 69 10.43 -31.31 4.16
C ILE A 69 10.29 -31.02 5.66
N PRO A 70 11.38 -30.99 6.46
CA PRO A 70 11.28 -30.59 7.86
C PRO A 70 10.61 -29.22 8.01
N VAL A 71 9.75 -29.04 9.01
CA VAL A 71 9.11 -27.74 9.24
C VAL A 71 10.14 -26.63 9.42
N GLY A 72 9.85 -25.43 8.91
CA GLY A 72 10.76 -24.29 8.97
C GLY A 72 10.54 -23.30 7.83
N THR A 73 11.34 -22.24 7.83
CA THR A 73 11.35 -21.24 6.75
C THR A 73 12.53 -21.48 5.83
N TYR A 74 12.26 -21.60 4.53
CA TYR A 74 13.26 -21.95 3.53
C TYR A 74 13.38 -20.88 2.45
N VAL A 75 14.55 -20.90 1.80
CA VAL A 75 14.80 -20.20 0.54
C VAL A 75 14.74 -21.23 -0.58
N VAL A 76 13.86 -21.01 -1.54
CA VAL A 76 13.64 -21.91 -2.68
C VAL A 76 14.33 -21.35 -3.91
N ARG A 77 15.25 -22.11 -4.49
CA ARG A 77 15.95 -21.76 -5.73
C ARG A 77 15.37 -22.55 -6.89
N ILE A 78 15.07 -21.84 -7.97
CA ILE A 78 14.52 -22.38 -9.21
C ILE A 78 15.47 -22.03 -10.34
N PHE A 79 15.86 -23.01 -11.15
CA PHE A 79 16.73 -22.82 -12.31
C PHE A 79 16.28 -23.72 -13.48
N SER A 80 16.35 -23.18 -14.69
CA SER A 80 16.15 -23.93 -15.93
C SER A 80 17.11 -23.40 -17.00
N ILE A 81 17.53 -24.27 -17.92
CA ILE A 81 18.43 -23.88 -19.02
C ILE A 81 17.69 -22.91 -19.95
N GLY A 82 18.36 -21.82 -20.33
CA GLY A 82 17.75 -20.77 -21.15
C GLY A 82 16.90 -19.78 -20.38
N PHE A 83 16.87 -19.85 -19.04
CA PHE A 83 16.13 -18.94 -18.17
C PHE A 83 17.03 -18.33 -17.10
N GLU A 84 16.68 -17.12 -16.66
CA GLU A 84 17.29 -16.49 -15.49
C GLU A 84 16.90 -17.26 -14.21
N PRO A 85 17.86 -17.57 -13.32
CA PRO A 85 17.58 -18.24 -12.06
C PRO A 85 16.73 -17.36 -11.14
N LYS A 86 15.77 -17.94 -10.42
CA LYS A 86 14.93 -17.20 -9.48
C LYS A 86 15.03 -17.76 -8.07
N VAL A 87 15.04 -16.86 -7.09
CA VAL A 87 14.96 -17.22 -5.67
C VAL A 87 13.68 -16.68 -5.05
N LYS A 88 12.93 -17.56 -4.39
CA LYS A 88 11.83 -17.21 -3.50
C LYS A 88 12.31 -17.36 -2.06
N THR A 89 12.36 -16.25 -1.33
CA THR A 89 12.67 -16.24 0.10
C THR A 89 11.40 -16.43 0.93
N ASP A 90 11.59 -16.67 2.23
CA ASP A 90 10.51 -16.65 3.22
C ASP A 90 9.40 -17.69 2.93
N VAL A 91 9.76 -18.86 2.37
CA VAL A 91 8.81 -19.94 2.12
C VAL A 91 8.64 -20.76 3.41
N VAL A 92 7.53 -20.54 4.10
CA VAL A 92 7.20 -21.22 5.35
C VAL A 92 6.59 -22.60 5.07
N ILE A 93 7.28 -23.65 5.52
CA ILE A 93 6.82 -25.04 5.49
C ILE A 93 6.31 -25.40 6.88
N ALA A 94 5.03 -25.76 6.96
CA ALA A 94 4.35 -26.13 8.19
C ALA A 94 3.86 -27.58 8.16
N ALA A 95 3.69 -28.18 9.34
CA ALA A 95 3.22 -29.56 9.46
C ALA A 95 1.75 -29.67 9.01
N GLY A 96 1.42 -30.77 8.32
CA GLY A 96 0.04 -31.05 7.87
C GLY A 96 -0.49 -30.11 6.78
N LYS A 97 0.30 -29.13 6.32
CA LYS A 97 -0.09 -28.12 5.33
C LYS A 97 0.72 -28.27 4.05
N GLN A 98 0.02 -28.22 2.91
CA GLN A 98 0.66 -28.09 1.61
C GLN A 98 0.96 -26.62 1.32
N THR A 99 2.24 -26.27 1.24
CA THR A 99 2.67 -24.93 0.82
C THR A 99 2.71 -24.91 -0.71
N LYS A 100 2.08 -23.92 -1.33
CA LYS A 100 2.04 -23.78 -2.79
C LYS A 100 2.71 -22.48 -3.22
N ILE A 101 3.62 -22.56 -4.19
CA ILE A 101 4.27 -21.38 -4.80
C ILE A 101 4.07 -21.36 -6.32
N VAL A 102 3.96 -20.17 -6.89
CA VAL A 102 4.00 -19.97 -8.34
C VAL A 102 5.23 -19.15 -8.67
N VAL A 103 6.03 -19.64 -9.62
CA VAL A 103 7.31 -19.04 -10.01
C VAL A 103 7.29 -18.77 -11.49
N GLU A 104 7.50 -17.51 -11.86
CA GLU A 104 7.63 -17.10 -13.25
C GLU A 104 9.08 -16.77 -13.56
N LEU A 105 9.66 -17.41 -14.58
CA LEU A 105 11.04 -17.23 -15.03
C LEU A 105 11.10 -16.36 -16.29
N ILE A 106 12.16 -15.56 -16.41
CA ILE A 106 12.46 -14.73 -17.58
C ILE A 106 13.42 -15.51 -18.49
N GLU A 107 13.17 -15.50 -19.79
CA GLU A 107 14.07 -16.14 -20.77
C GLU A 107 15.42 -15.39 -20.81
N SER A 108 16.53 -16.13 -20.75
CA SER A 108 17.88 -15.58 -20.75
C SER A 108 18.30 -15.15 -22.15
N LEU A 109 18.86 -13.95 -22.27
CA LEU A 109 19.44 -13.44 -23.54
C LEU A 109 20.86 -13.96 -23.81
N VAL A 110 21.51 -14.60 -22.83
CA VAL A 110 22.88 -15.11 -22.97
C VAL A 110 22.84 -16.61 -23.28
N GLU A 111 23.38 -17.00 -24.44
CA GLU A 111 23.68 -18.41 -24.75
C GLU A 111 24.88 -18.91 -23.93
N VAL A 112 24.76 -20.13 -23.44
CA VAL A 112 25.58 -20.73 -22.37
C VAL A 112 27.08 -20.66 -22.67
N GLY A 113 27.77 -19.70 -22.03
CA GLY A 113 29.15 -19.86 -21.57
C GLY A 113 29.14 -20.20 -20.08
N ALA A 114 30.13 -20.94 -19.60
CA ALA A 114 30.26 -21.33 -18.19
C ALA A 114 30.44 -20.09 -17.28
N VAL A 115 29.35 -19.40 -16.96
CA VAL A 115 29.30 -18.31 -16.00
C VAL A 115 28.58 -18.84 -14.77
N THR A 116 29.21 -18.66 -13.60
CA THR A 116 28.61 -19.00 -12.30
C THR A 116 27.25 -18.30 -12.19
N VAL A 117 26.18 -19.09 -12.23
CA VAL A 117 24.79 -18.64 -12.15
C VAL A 117 24.55 -18.04 -10.75
N THR A 118 24.63 -16.71 -10.63
CA THR A 118 24.23 -15.98 -9.43
C THR A 118 22.71 -15.90 -9.38
N SER A 119 22.13 -16.47 -8.34
CA SER A 119 20.71 -16.38 -8.03
C SER A 119 20.23 -14.94 -7.81
N GLU A 120 19.09 -14.56 -8.39
CA GLU A 120 18.50 -13.24 -8.17
C GLU A 120 17.49 -13.25 -7.00
N TYR A 121 17.85 -12.59 -5.89
CA TYR A 121 16.96 -12.33 -4.75
C TYR A 121 16.05 -11.11 -4.96
N PHE A 122 16.40 -10.24 -5.91
CA PHE A 122 15.72 -8.99 -6.17
C PHE A 122 15.13 -9.02 -7.57
N THR A 123 13.79 -9.13 -7.66
CA THR A 123 13.09 -9.14 -8.93
C THR A 123 13.06 -7.73 -9.54
N LYS A 124 13.48 -7.59 -10.79
CA LYS A 124 13.20 -6.39 -11.60
C LYS A 124 11.89 -6.61 -12.37
N THR A 125 11.00 -5.63 -12.40
CA THR A 125 9.75 -5.75 -13.18
C THR A 125 9.97 -5.30 -14.62
N PRO A 126 9.34 -5.96 -15.62
CA PRO A 126 9.52 -5.59 -17.04
C PRO A 126 9.08 -4.16 -17.36
N ASP A 127 8.13 -3.61 -16.60
CA ASP A 127 7.41 -2.37 -16.86
C ASP A 127 8.01 -1.11 -16.19
N ALA A 128 8.96 -1.27 -15.27
CA ALA A 128 9.65 -0.17 -14.60
C ALA A 128 11.04 -0.63 -14.09
N PRO A 129 12.14 0.00 -14.54
CA PRO A 129 13.49 -0.45 -14.20
C PRO A 129 14.08 0.24 -12.96
N ILE A 130 13.39 1.24 -12.37
CA ILE A 130 13.85 2.06 -11.22
C ILE A 130 12.71 2.28 -10.24
N SER A 131 13.05 2.57 -8.97
CA SER A 131 12.08 2.95 -7.94
C SER A 131 10.99 1.90 -7.67
N VAL A 132 11.29 0.61 -7.90
CA VAL A 132 10.36 -0.52 -7.64
C VAL A 132 10.87 -1.34 -6.46
N GLN A 133 9.99 -1.61 -5.50
CA GLN A 133 10.22 -2.58 -4.44
C GLN A 133 9.15 -3.65 -4.48
N THR A 134 9.55 -4.91 -4.34
CA THR A 134 8.63 -6.03 -4.17
C THR A 134 8.76 -6.62 -2.77
N LEU A 135 7.62 -6.83 -2.12
CA LEU A 135 7.53 -7.43 -0.79
C LEU A 135 6.59 -8.62 -0.85
N ALA A 136 7.08 -9.77 -0.39
CA ALA A 136 6.26 -10.96 -0.16
C ALA A 136 5.39 -10.79 1.09
N ALA A 137 4.30 -11.56 1.19
CA ALA A 137 3.39 -11.49 2.33
C ALA A 137 4.08 -11.73 3.68
N GLU A 138 5.05 -12.65 3.74
CA GLU A 138 5.79 -12.93 4.99
C GLU A 138 6.73 -11.79 5.38
N GLU A 139 7.30 -11.06 4.42
CA GLU A 139 8.11 -9.87 4.69
C GLU A 139 7.28 -8.76 5.34
N ILE A 140 6.00 -8.64 4.94
CA ILE A 140 5.04 -7.69 5.52
C ILE A 140 4.59 -8.15 6.91
N ARG A 141 4.24 -9.44 7.06
CA ARG A 141 3.70 -10.03 8.30
C ARG A 141 4.62 -9.84 9.50
N ARG A 142 5.92 -10.08 9.32
CA ARG A 142 6.92 -10.06 10.40
C ARG A 142 7.38 -8.66 10.83
N LEU A 143 6.89 -7.60 10.16
CA LEU A 143 7.31 -6.24 10.46
C LEU A 143 6.70 -5.74 11.80
N PRO A 144 7.53 -5.33 12.78
CA PRO A 144 7.05 -4.75 14.03
C PRO A 144 6.20 -3.49 13.84
N GLY A 145 5.12 -3.36 14.61
CA GLY A 145 4.15 -2.26 14.49
C GLY A 145 3.42 -2.20 13.15
N GLY A 146 3.55 -3.25 12.33
CA GLY A 146 2.92 -3.35 11.02
C GLY A 146 1.45 -3.77 11.10
N PHE A 147 1.00 -4.39 12.20
CA PHE A 147 -0.37 -4.92 12.37
C PHE A 147 -0.87 -5.79 11.21
N GLU A 148 0.04 -6.51 10.54
CA GLU A 148 -0.30 -7.28 9.34
C GLU A 148 -0.97 -6.39 8.27
N ASP A 149 -0.46 -5.16 8.08
CA ASP A 149 -0.97 -4.18 7.13
C ASP A 149 0.03 -3.84 6.01
N VAL A 150 -0.42 -3.93 4.76
CA VAL A 150 0.42 -3.67 3.57
C VAL A 150 0.96 -2.23 3.56
N VAL A 151 0.11 -1.25 3.87
CA VAL A 151 0.47 0.17 3.75
C VAL A 151 1.50 0.55 4.81
N ARG A 152 1.36 0.02 6.03
CA ARG A 152 2.35 0.20 7.10
C ARG A 152 3.70 -0.43 6.74
N ALA A 153 3.72 -1.59 6.09
CA ALA A 153 4.97 -2.17 5.64
C ALA A 153 5.63 -1.38 4.50
N ILE A 154 4.84 -0.76 3.63
CA ILE A 154 5.38 0.13 2.60
C ILE A 154 5.91 1.44 3.19
N SER A 155 5.36 1.89 4.31
CA SER A 155 5.73 3.17 4.93
C SER A 155 7.19 3.27 5.40
N ILE A 156 7.91 2.16 5.49
CA ILE A 156 9.34 2.14 5.85
C ILE A 156 10.27 2.21 4.63
N LEU A 157 9.72 2.11 3.42
CA LEU A 157 10.49 2.20 2.18
C LEU A 157 10.97 3.64 1.93
N PRO A 158 12.02 3.82 1.09
CA PRO A 158 12.52 5.14 0.75
C PRO A 158 11.46 6.03 0.11
N GLY A 159 11.52 7.33 0.44
CA GLY A 159 10.62 8.33 -0.11
C GLY A 159 9.20 8.32 0.46
N VAL A 160 8.90 7.48 1.47
CA VAL A 160 7.54 7.37 2.05
C VAL A 160 7.46 8.02 3.43
N ALA A 161 6.73 9.13 3.52
CA ALA A 161 6.45 9.83 4.77
C ALA A 161 5.12 9.38 5.38
N GLN A 162 5.04 9.45 6.71
CA GLN A 162 3.82 9.23 7.49
C GLN A 162 3.40 10.55 8.10
N VAL A 163 2.15 10.96 7.87
CA VAL A 163 1.67 12.28 8.27
C VAL A 163 1.38 12.35 9.78
N GLN A 164 0.76 11.31 10.31
CA GLN A 164 0.32 11.20 11.69
C GLN A 164 0.34 9.74 12.14
N ALA A 165 0.61 9.49 13.42
CA ALA A 165 0.50 8.14 13.99
C ALA A 165 -0.94 7.61 13.86
N GLY A 166 -1.08 6.33 13.52
CA GLY A 166 -2.39 5.68 13.41
C GLY A 166 -3.13 5.91 12.11
N ARG A 167 -2.52 6.56 11.10
CA ARG A 167 -3.05 6.64 9.73
C ARG A 167 -2.07 6.10 8.69
N ASN A 168 -2.63 5.44 7.69
CA ASN A 168 -2.01 4.87 6.50
C ASN A 168 -2.00 5.87 5.33
N ASP A 169 -1.79 7.16 5.60
CA ASP A 169 -1.63 8.16 4.54
C ASP A 169 -0.28 7.96 3.85
N LEU A 170 -0.27 7.54 2.57
CA LEU A 170 0.95 7.42 1.77
C LEU A 170 1.36 8.78 1.22
N ILE A 171 2.47 9.33 1.71
CA ILE A 171 3.09 10.53 1.16
C ILE A 171 4.37 10.11 0.46
N VAL A 172 4.35 10.09 -0.88
CA VAL A 172 5.48 9.59 -1.67
C VAL A 172 6.17 10.75 -2.36
N ARG A 173 7.46 10.95 -2.04
CA ARG A 173 8.33 11.96 -2.66
C ARG A 173 7.69 13.36 -2.69
N GLY A 174 7.06 13.71 -1.57
CA GLY A 174 6.44 15.02 -1.34
C GLY A 174 5.12 15.27 -2.09
N GLY A 175 4.47 14.25 -2.65
CA GLY A 175 3.13 14.34 -3.23
C GLY A 175 2.01 14.09 -2.22
N ALA A 176 0.79 14.54 -2.55
CA ALA A 176 -0.38 14.39 -1.68
C ALA A 176 -0.90 12.94 -1.61
N PRO A 177 -1.67 12.56 -0.56
CA PRO A 177 -2.27 11.21 -0.48
C PRO A 177 -3.15 10.83 -1.67
N SER A 178 -3.77 11.81 -2.33
CA SER A 178 -4.61 11.62 -3.51
C SER A 178 -3.83 11.26 -4.79
N GLU A 179 -2.50 11.35 -4.76
CA GLU A 179 -1.63 11.13 -5.91
C GLU A 179 -1.18 9.67 -6.07
N ASN A 180 -1.56 8.77 -5.16
CA ASN A 180 -1.17 7.35 -5.19
C ASN A 180 -2.22 6.50 -5.90
N LEU A 181 -1.77 5.56 -6.74
CA LEU A 181 -2.60 4.56 -7.39
C LEU A 181 -2.59 3.27 -6.57
N TYR A 182 -3.76 2.72 -6.29
CA TYR A 182 -3.91 1.39 -5.68
C TYR A 182 -4.56 0.44 -6.67
N ILE A 183 -4.01 -0.77 -6.79
CA ILE A 183 -4.49 -1.81 -7.70
C ILE A 183 -4.55 -3.14 -6.96
N ILE A 184 -5.67 -3.85 -7.06
CA ILE A 184 -5.85 -5.21 -6.53
C ILE A 184 -6.25 -6.11 -7.69
N ASP A 185 -5.45 -7.12 -8.03
CA ASP A 185 -5.71 -8.05 -9.15
C ASP A 185 -6.14 -7.34 -10.46
N ASN A 186 -5.38 -6.33 -10.89
CA ASN A 186 -5.65 -5.46 -12.06
C ASN A 186 -6.85 -4.50 -11.94
N ILE A 187 -7.56 -4.48 -10.81
CA ILE A 187 -8.67 -3.54 -10.54
C ILE A 187 -8.15 -2.30 -9.82
N GLU A 188 -8.35 -1.12 -10.40
CA GLU A 188 -8.05 0.15 -9.74
C GLU A 188 -9.04 0.42 -8.61
N VAL A 189 -8.52 0.86 -7.47
CA VAL A 189 -9.34 1.23 -6.30
C VAL A 189 -8.92 2.60 -5.78
N ALA A 190 -9.89 3.40 -5.35
CA ALA A 190 -9.64 4.78 -4.91
C ALA A 190 -8.85 4.82 -3.59
N ASN A 191 -9.19 3.91 -2.68
CA ASN A 191 -8.55 3.73 -1.39
C ASN A 191 -8.58 2.24 -1.04
N ILE A 192 -7.66 1.78 -0.19
CA ILE A 192 -7.62 0.40 0.33
C ILE A 192 -7.79 0.32 1.84
N ASN A 193 -8.15 1.44 2.49
CA ASN A 193 -8.24 1.55 3.94
C ASN A 193 -9.67 1.76 4.42
N HIS A 194 -9.92 1.28 5.63
CA HIS A 194 -11.07 1.66 6.43
C HIS A 194 -11.01 3.15 6.76
N PHE A 195 -12.17 3.81 6.83
CA PHE A 195 -12.30 5.23 7.18
C PHE A 195 -11.47 6.16 6.27
N GLY A 196 -11.47 5.89 4.98
CA GLY A 196 -10.73 6.64 3.98
C GLY A 196 -11.15 8.10 3.85
N THR A 197 -10.24 9.02 3.55
CA THR A 197 -10.62 10.42 3.32
C THR A 197 -11.14 10.61 1.89
N GLN A 198 -12.38 11.10 1.73
CA GLN A 198 -12.99 11.34 0.41
C GLN A 198 -12.17 12.36 -0.38
N GLY A 199 -11.96 12.07 -1.67
CA GLY A 199 -11.12 12.85 -2.56
C GLY A 199 -9.61 12.75 -2.30
N ALA A 200 -9.20 11.90 -1.36
CA ALA A 200 -7.81 11.59 -1.05
C ALA A 200 -7.63 10.07 -0.87
N SER A 201 -6.77 9.65 0.06
CA SER A 201 -6.62 8.24 0.45
C SER A 201 -6.30 8.15 1.95
N GLY A 202 -5.70 7.05 2.41
CA GLY A 202 -5.35 6.83 3.80
C GLY A 202 -6.55 6.37 4.64
N GLY A 203 -6.47 6.52 5.96
CA GLY A 203 -7.34 5.85 6.94
C GLY A 203 -6.52 5.00 7.92
N PRO A 204 -7.07 4.40 8.98
CA PRO A 204 -6.25 3.77 10.02
C PRO A 204 -5.57 2.45 9.66
N LEU A 205 -6.28 1.58 8.92
CA LEU A 205 -5.85 0.22 8.56
C LEU A 205 -6.41 -0.14 7.18
N SER A 206 -5.65 -0.92 6.41
CA SER A 206 -6.09 -1.47 5.14
C SER A 206 -7.03 -2.66 5.32
N TYR A 207 -8.02 -2.78 4.41
CA TYR A 207 -8.92 -3.93 4.36
C TYR A 207 -8.33 -5.11 3.56
N ILE A 208 -7.04 -5.04 3.19
CA ILE A 208 -6.34 -6.10 2.48
C ILE A 208 -5.97 -7.21 3.46
N ASN A 209 -6.39 -8.45 3.16
CA ASN A 209 -5.97 -9.61 3.93
C ASN A 209 -4.61 -10.14 3.43
N LEU A 210 -3.57 -10.01 4.26
CA LEU A 210 -2.22 -10.48 3.93
C LEU A 210 -2.12 -11.98 3.66
N ASP A 211 -3.00 -12.81 4.23
CA ASP A 211 -2.99 -14.25 3.98
C ASP A 211 -3.32 -14.58 2.53
N PHE A 212 -3.93 -13.65 1.80
CA PHE A 212 -4.28 -13.80 0.39
C PHE A 212 -3.34 -13.03 -0.54
N VAL A 213 -2.41 -12.25 -0.02
CA VAL A 213 -1.42 -11.53 -0.83
C VAL A 213 -0.35 -12.53 -1.31
N ASN A 214 -0.12 -12.59 -2.62
CA ASN A 214 1.01 -13.32 -3.19
C ASN A 214 2.26 -12.43 -3.21
N GLU A 215 2.11 -11.22 -3.72
CA GLU A 215 3.18 -10.24 -3.85
C GLU A 215 2.58 -8.83 -3.86
N THR A 216 3.36 -7.87 -3.36
CA THR A 216 3.07 -6.44 -3.53
C THR A 216 4.21 -5.79 -4.31
N SER A 217 3.86 -4.94 -5.28
CA SER A 217 4.81 -4.13 -6.03
C SER A 217 4.51 -2.66 -5.75
N PHE A 218 5.50 -1.96 -5.21
CA PHE A 218 5.41 -0.54 -4.91
C PHE A 218 6.39 0.26 -5.76
N LYS A 219 5.86 1.18 -6.57
CA LYS A 219 6.61 2.03 -7.49
C LYS A 219 6.55 3.48 -7.02
N THR A 220 7.67 4.09 -6.65
CA THR A 220 7.74 5.50 -6.14
C THR A 220 8.09 6.54 -7.20
N GLY A 221 8.28 6.11 -8.45
CA GLY A 221 8.57 6.97 -9.60
C GLY A 221 8.81 6.13 -10.84
N GLY A 222 8.92 6.77 -12.01
CA GLY A 222 9.31 6.10 -13.26
C GLY A 222 8.37 4.99 -13.73
N PHE A 223 7.13 4.93 -13.22
CA PHE A 223 6.20 3.86 -13.53
C PHE A 223 5.68 3.93 -14.98
N GLY A 224 5.57 2.77 -15.62
CA GLY A 224 5.25 2.60 -17.04
C GLY A 224 3.86 3.09 -17.47
N ALA A 225 3.67 3.28 -18.78
CA ALA A 225 2.50 3.91 -19.39
C ALA A 225 1.16 3.16 -19.13
N LYS A 226 1.24 1.89 -18.71
CA LYS A 226 0.10 1.12 -18.20
C LYS A 226 -0.65 1.83 -17.07
N TYR A 227 0.08 2.53 -16.20
CA TYR A 227 -0.49 3.23 -15.05
C TYR A 227 -0.66 4.72 -15.37
N GLY A 228 -1.79 5.31 -14.98
CA GLY A 228 -2.08 6.73 -15.21
C GLY A 228 -3.05 7.30 -14.18
N ASP A 229 -3.53 8.51 -14.44
CA ASP A 229 -4.46 9.25 -13.58
C ASP A 229 -3.98 9.41 -12.11
N LYS A 230 -2.66 9.38 -11.90
CA LYS A 230 -1.96 9.50 -10.61
C LYS A 230 -0.54 10.03 -10.81
N LEU A 231 -0.02 10.72 -9.79
CA LEU A 231 1.19 11.56 -9.89
C LEU A 231 2.34 11.12 -8.98
N SER A 232 2.14 10.20 -8.03
CA SER A 232 3.14 9.90 -7.00
C SER A 232 3.63 8.46 -7.03
N SER A 233 2.73 7.48 -6.88
CA SER A 233 3.15 6.08 -6.77
C SER A 233 2.12 5.13 -7.33
N VAL A 234 2.54 3.87 -7.50
CA VAL A 234 1.66 2.74 -7.78
C VAL A 234 1.90 1.65 -6.74
N LEU A 235 0.86 1.28 -6.00
CA LEU A 235 0.81 0.09 -5.16
C LEU A 235 -0.07 -0.95 -5.86
N ALA A 236 0.56 -1.97 -6.42
CA ALA A 236 -0.12 -3.13 -6.98
C ALA A 236 -0.05 -4.31 -6.00
N ILE A 237 -1.19 -4.94 -5.75
CA ILE A 237 -1.35 -6.08 -4.85
C ILE A 237 -1.92 -7.23 -5.67
N ASP A 238 -1.11 -8.26 -5.86
CA ASP A 238 -1.52 -9.48 -6.55
C ASP A 238 -1.92 -10.51 -5.50
N LEU A 239 -3.16 -10.97 -5.56
CA LEU A 239 -3.67 -11.97 -4.64
C LEU A 239 -3.35 -13.37 -5.17
N ARG A 240 -3.02 -14.31 -4.27
CA ARG A 240 -2.80 -15.71 -4.64
C ARG A 240 -4.08 -16.40 -5.11
N GLU A 241 -3.92 -17.58 -5.67
CA GLU A 241 -5.03 -18.50 -5.94
C GLU A 241 -5.31 -19.36 -4.71
N GLY A 242 -6.56 -19.83 -4.59
CA GLY A 242 -6.92 -20.80 -3.57
C GLY A 242 -6.23 -22.14 -3.81
N ARG A 243 -6.11 -22.91 -2.74
CA ARG A 243 -5.66 -24.31 -2.84
C ARG A 243 -6.66 -25.17 -3.61
N THR A 244 -6.19 -26.24 -4.23
CA THR A 244 -6.97 -27.08 -5.16
C THR A 244 -7.10 -28.53 -4.67
N ASP A 245 -6.56 -28.84 -3.50
CA ASP A 245 -6.42 -30.19 -2.95
C ASP A 245 -7.46 -30.50 -1.87
N HIS A 246 -7.68 -29.62 -0.90
CA HIS A 246 -8.71 -29.76 0.13
C HIS A 246 -9.15 -28.41 0.70
N ILE A 247 -10.19 -28.41 1.54
CA ILE A 247 -10.63 -27.21 2.27
C ILE A 247 -9.70 -26.99 3.46
N GLY A 248 -9.15 -25.80 3.59
CA GLY A 248 -8.38 -25.36 4.76
C GLY A 248 -8.86 -24.00 5.27
N GLY A 249 -8.33 -23.57 6.40
CA GLY A 249 -8.72 -22.31 7.01
C GLY A 249 -7.72 -21.74 8.00
N LYS A 250 -8.00 -20.51 8.41
CA LYS A 250 -7.23 -19.81 9.44
C LYS A 250 -8.16 -18.98 10.30
N ALA A 251 -8.04 -19.09 11.62
CA ALA A 251 -8.69 -18.19 12.57
C ALA A 251 -7.63 -17.32 13.25
N THR A 252 -7.88 -16.02 13.35
CA THR A 252 -6.93 -15.05 13.92
C THR A 252 -7.60 -14.13 14.94
N ILE A 253 -6.90 -13.89 16.04
CA ILE A 253 -7.13 -12.78 16.98
C ILE A 253 -5.84 -11.96 16.91
N SER A 254 -5.90 -10.72 16.45
CA SER A 254 -4.70 -9.88 16.26
C SER A 254 -4.60 -8.82 17.37
N ALA A 255 -4.14 -7.60 17.07
CA ALA A 255 -4.21 -6.49 18.00
C ALA A 255 -5.57 -5.78 17.98
N SER A 256 -6.23 -5.73 16.81
CA SER A 256 -7.42 -4.90 16.58
C SER A 256 -8.65 -5.67 16.10
N GLN A 257 -8.49 -6.91 15.64
CA GLN A 257 -9.53 -7.64 14.91
C GLN A 257 -9.50 -9.16 15.10
N PHE A 258 -10.71 -9.72 15.01
CA PHE A 258 -10.93 -11.14 14.73
C PHE A 258 -10.95 -11.36 13.21
N GLY A 259 -10.44 -12.50 12.76
CA GLY A 259 -10.45 -12.88 11.35
C GLY A 259 -10.67 -14.37 11.15
N LEU A 260 -11.44 -14.72 10.12
CA LEU A 260 -11.65 -16.08 9.65
C LEU A 260 -11.34 -16.13 8.15
N ASN A 261 -10.51 -17.07 7.75
CA ASN A 261 -10.21 -17.39 6.36
C ASN A 261 -10.60 -18.84 6.07
N ILE A 262 -11.17 -19.07 4.90
CA ILE A 262 -11.48 -20.40 4.36
C ILE A 262 -11.04 -20.43 2.90
N GLU A 263 -10.46 -21.53 2.46
CA GLU A 263 -10.07 -21.73 1.07
C GLU A 263 -10.18 -23.19 0.67
N GLY A 264 -10.28 -23.47 -0.63
CA GLY A 264 -10.32 -24.84 -1.11
C GLY A 264 -10.70 -24.96 -2.59
N PRO A 265 -10.73 -26.20 -3.11
CA PRO A 265 -11.29 -26.49 -4.42
C PRO A 265 -12.82 -26.31 -4.41
N ILE A 266 -13.38 -25.78 -5.49
CA ILE A 266 -14.82 -25.89 -5.78
C ILE A 266 -15.05 -27.16 -6.61
N ASP A 267 -14.21 -27.37 -7.62
CA ASP A 267 -14.11 -28.59 -8.42
C ASP A 267 -12.64 -28.82 -8.86
N SER A 268 -12.40 -29.71 -9.81
CA SER A 268 -11.03 -30.00 -10.31
C SER A 268 -10.40 -28.87 -11.11
N LYS A 269 -11.17 -27.88 -11.56
CA LYS A 269 -10.74 -26.75 -12.40
C LYS A 269 -10.79 -25.41 -11.67
N SER A 270 -11.22 -25.39 -10.41
CA SER A 270 -11.50 -24.13 -9.71
C SER A 270 -11.21 -24.17 -8.21
N SER A 271 -10.86 -22.99 -7.70
CA SER A 271 -10.55 -22.78 -6.29
C SER A 271 -11.17 -21.47 -5.79
N PHE A 272 -11.33 -21.37 -4.48
CA PHE A 272 -11.78 -20.14 -3.83
C PHE A 272 -10.92 -19.78 -2.62
N LEU A 273 -10.98 -18.49 -2.29
CA LEU A 273 -10.51 -17.86 -1.06
C LEU A 273 -11.68 -17.04 -0.50
N PHE A 274 -11.92 -17.14 0.80
CA PHE A 274 -12.89 -16.31 1.49
C PHE A 274 -12.34 -15.84 2.84
N SER A 275 -12.52 -14.56 3.16
CA SER A 275 -12.17 -13.98 4.45
C SER A 275 -13.30 -13.13 4.98
N ALA A 276 -13.47 -13.15 6.30
CA ALA A 276 -14.31 -12.22 7.05
C ALA A 276 -13.54 -11.73 8.27
N ARG A 277 -13.49 -10.42 8.48
CA ARG A 277 -12.80 -9.80 9.62
C ARG A 277 -13.71 -8.77 10.30
N ARG A 278 -13.60 -8.68 11.62
CA ARG A 278 -14.33 -7.72 12.47
C ARG A 278 -13.38 -7.12 13.49
N SER A 279 -13.39 -5.80 13.61
CA SER A 279 -12.72 -5.10 14.71
C SER A 279 -13.33 -5.48 16.08
N TYR A 280 -12.55 -5.49 17.15
CA TYR A 280 -13.06 -5.52 18.54
C TYR A 280 -12.61 -4.30 19.35
N LEU A 281 -12.31 -3.21 18.64
CA LEU A 281 -11.88 -1.95 19.24
C LEU A 281 -12.95 -1.38 20.17
N ASP A 282 -14.22 -1.73 19.98
CA ASP A 282 -15.34 -1.46 20.89
C ASP A 282 -15.11 -1.94 22.32
N LEU A 283 -14.48 -3.10 22.49
CA LEU A 283 -14.15 -3.63 23.81
C LEU A 283 -12.99 -2.87 24.46
N ILE A 284 -11.96 -2.54 23.68
CA ILE A 284 -10.72 -1.93 24.18
C ILE A 284 -10.90 -0.43 24.45
N PHE A 285 -11.43 0.30 23.47
CA PHE A 285 -11.53 1.77 23.53
C PHE A 285 -12.52 2.21 24.61
N LYS A 286 -13.63 1.48 24.75
CA LYS A 286 -14.59 1.72 25.83
C LYS A 286 -13.97 1.50 27.20
N ALA A 287 -13.20 0.42 27.38
CA ALA A 287 -12.51 0.13 28.64
C ALA A 287 -11.40 1.14 28.96
N ALA A 288 -10.75 1.70 27.93
CA ALA A 288 -9.72 2.73 28.05
C ALA A 288 -10.30 4.17 28.20
N GLY A 289 -11.62 4.33 28.13
CA GLY A 289 -12.30 5.61 28.37
C GLY A 289 -12.30 6.60 27.20
N PHE A 290 -11.98 6.15 25.97
CA PHE A 290 -12.01 7.02 24.79
C PHE A 290 -13.41 7.59 24.53
N SER A 291 -13.48 8.74 23.88
CA SER A 291 -14.73 9.45 23.57
C SER A 291 -15.47 8.89 22.35
N PHE A 292 -14.81 8.07 21.52
CA PHE A 292 -15.39 7.40 20.37
C PHE A 292 -14.73 6.04 20.10
N VAL A 293 -15.41 5.20 19.32
CA VAL A 293 -14.95 3.87 18.90
C VAL A 293 -15.15 3.73 17.39
N PRO A 294 -14.10 3.45 16.62
CA PRO A 294 -14.24 2.95 15.26
C PRO A 294 -14.61 1.47 15.27
N GLU A 295 -15.62 1.09 14.50
CA GLU A 295 -15.99 -0.30 14.25
C GLU A 295 -15.94 -0.58 12.75
N TYR A 296 -15.28 -1.68 12.38
CA TYR A 296 -15.23 -2.10 10.99
C TYR A 296 -15.46 -3.60 10.81
N TRP A 297 -16.01 -3.92 9.64
CA TRP A 297 -16.07 -5.25 9.06
C TRP A 297 -15.49 -5.22 7.65
N ASP A 298 -14.82 -6.28 7.26
CA ASP A 298 -14.49 -6.51 5.87
C ASP A 298 -14.64 -7.98 5.48
N PHE A 299 -14.95 -8.17 4.20
CA PHE A 299 -15.13 -9.47 3.58
C PHE A 299 -14.36 -9.48 2.26
N LEU A 300 -13.61 -10.55 1.99
CA LEU A 300 -12.89 -10.73 0.73
C LEU A 300 -13.17 -12.12 0.19
N GLY A 301 -13.75 -12.20 -1.00
CA GLY A 301 -13.94 -13.42 -1.77
C GLY A 301 -13.16 -13.37 -3.08
N LYS A 302 -12.41 -14.43 -3.39
CA LYS A 302 -11.77 -14.63 -4.69
C LYS A 302 -12.04 -16.04 -5.18
N ALA A 303 -12.33 -16.21 -6.47
CA ALA A 303 -12.45 -17.52 -7.09
C ALA A 303 -11.73 -17.53 -8.44
N ASN A 304 -11.14 -18.67 -8.80
CA ASN A 304 -10.47 -18.85 -10.09
C ASN A 304 -11.05 -20.09 -10.77
N TYR A 305 -11.28 -20.02 -12.08
CA TYR A 305 -11.82 -21.11 -12.89
C TYR A 305 -11.01 -21.25 -14.19
N LYS A 306 -10.42 -22.41 -14.42
CA LYS A 306 -9.72 -22.74 -15.66
C LYS A 306 -10.72 -23.23 -16.70
N LEU A 307 -11.00 -22.42 -17.73
CA LEU A 307 -11.89 -22.79 -18.84
C LEU A 307 -11.19 -23.81 -19.76
N SER A 308 -9.92 -23.56 -20.08
CA SER A 308 -9.04 -24.37 -20.92
C SER A 308 -7.61 -24.32 -20.39
N SER A 309 -6.62 -24.85 -21.14
CA SER A 309 -5.20 -24.62 -20.85
C SER A 309 -4.80 -23.14 -21.00
N ASP A 310 -5.50 -22.41 -21.88
CA ASP A 310 -5.12 -21.07 -22.31
C ASP A 310 -6.02 -20.00 -21.69
N ASP A 311 -7.20 -20.39 -21.19
CA ASP A 311 -8.23 -19.49 -20.67
C ASP A 311 -8.48 -19.68 -19.17
N GLN A 312 -8.41 -18.58 -18.43
CA GLN A 312 -8.75 -18.53 -17.01
C GLN A 312 -9.68 -17.35 -16.71
N LEU A 313 -10.72 -17.61 -15.91
CA LEU A 313 -11.55 -16.59 -15.28
C LEU A 313 -11.14 -16.43 -13.81
N SER A 314 -11.04 -15.19 -13.36
CA SER A 314 -10.80 -14.83 -11.96
C SER A 314 -11.88 -13.86 -11.50
N PHE A 315 -12.48 -14.13 -10.35
CA PHE A 315 -13.53 -13.32 -9.73
C PHE A 315 -12.98 -12.75 -8.43
N LEU A 316 -13.19 -11.46 -8.19
CA LEU A 316 -12.86 -10.79 -6.94
C LEU A 316 -14.09 -10.03 -6.43
N ALA A 317 -14.33 -10.09 -5.12
CA ALA A 317 -15.31 -9.29 -4.41
C ALA A 317 -14.77 -8.90 -3.03
N ILE A 318 -14.79 -7.62 -2.71
CA ILE A 318 -14.41 -7.07 -1.41
C ILE A 318 -15.56 -6.18 -0.95
N GLY A 319 -16.03 -6.39 0.29
CA GLY A 319 -17.03 -5.55 0.94
C GLY A 319 -16.48 -5.02 2.25
N VAL A 320 -16.67 -3.73 2.52
CA VAL A 320 -16.14 -3.02 3.69
C VAL A 320 -17.24 -2.19 4.30
N LEU A 321 -17.41 -2.28 5.62
CA LEU A 321 -18.41 -1.56 6.39
C LEU A 321 -17.73 -0.89 7.58
N ASP A 322 -17.84 0.43 7.65
CA ASP A 322 -17.17 1.27 8.63
C ASP A 322 -18.19 2.15 9.35
N ASP A 323 -18.12 2.16 10.68
CA ASP A 323 -18.96 3.01 11.51
C ASP A 323 -18.18 3.62 12.69
N ILE A 324 -18.65 4.76 13.18
CA ILE A 324 -18.08 5.43 14.35
C ILE A 324 -19.15 5.61 15.41
N LYS A 325 -18.92 5.03 16.59
CA LYS A 325 -19.77 5.23 17.77
C LYS A 325 -19.18 6.29 18.67
N TYR A 326 -20.00 7.27 19.03
CA TYR A 326 -19.62 8.35 19.95
C TYR A 326 -20.15 8.11 21.35
N PHE A 327 -19.33 8.41 22.35
CA PHE A 327 -19.70 8.47 23.76
C PHE A 327 -19.72 9.93 24.21
N ASN A 328 -20.93 10.46 24.45
CA ASN A 328 -21.15 11.84 24.87
C ASN A 328 -21.68 11.92 26.32
N ASP A 329 -21.20 11.02 27.17
CA ASP A 329 -21.60 10.85 28.57
C ASP A 329 -21.01 11.90 29.53
N THR A 330 -19.99 12.64 29.10
CA THR A 330 -19.38 13.72 29.89
C THR A 330 -19.15 14.95 29.01
N SER A 331 -19.10 16.14 29.62
CA SER A 331 -18.82 17.39 28.90
C SER A 331 -17.43 17.39 28.23
N GLU A 332 -16.46 16.67 28.81
CA GLU A 332 -15.14 16.51 28.19
C GLU A 332 -15.21 15.69 26.91
N LYS A 333 -15.88 14.53 26.95
CA LYS A 333 -16.04 13.70 25.75
C LYS A 333 -16.89 14.37 24.67
N VAL A 334 -17.91 15.15 25.05
CA VAL A 334 -18.68 15.97 24.09
C VAL A 334 -17.76 16.98 23.40
N TYR A 335 -16.91 17.66 24.17
CA TYR A 335 -15.95 18.61 23.62
C TYR A 335 -14.92 17.93 22.71
N ASP A 336 -14.37 16.78 23.10
CA ASP A 336 -13.45 16.00 22.28
C ASP A 336 -14.10 15.58 20.95
N ASN A 337 -15.30 15.03 21.02
CA ASN A 337 -16.04 14.58 19.84
C ASN A 337 -16.45 15.73 18.92
N SER A 338 -16.66 16.95 19.44
CA SER A 338 -17.00 18.12 18.61
C SER A 338 -15.88 18.53 17.63
N ARG A 339 -14.65 18.08 17.87
CA ARG A 339 -13.48 18.34 17.03
C ARG A 339 -13.23 17.24 15.99
N ILE A 340 -14.06 16.19 15.97
CA ILE A 340 -13.89 15.04 15.10
C ILE A 340 -14.87 15.15 13.94
N LEU A 341 -14.33 15.06 12.72
CA LEU A 341 -15.13 14.81 11.54
C LEU A 341 -15.43 13.31 11.47
N GLY A 342 -16.64 12.94 11.88
CA GLY A 342 -17.13 11.57 11.78
C GLY A 342 -17.23 11.12 10.34
N ASN A 343 -16.92 9.85 10.10
CA ASN A 343 -16.86 9.24 8.78
C ASN A 343 -17.33 7.78 8.88
N SER A 344 -18.56 7.49 8.48
CA SER A 344 -19.03 6.11 8.29
C SER A 344 -19.03 5.80 6.80
N GLN A 345 -18.63 4.59 6.43
CA GLN A 345 -18.39 4.23 5.03
C GLN A 345 -18.87 2.84 4.68
N ASN A 346 -19.32 2.69 3.43
CA ASN A 346 -19.51 1.39 2.81
C ASN A 346 -18.68 1.36 1.53
N GLN A 347 -17.81 0.38 1.38
CA GLN A 347 -17.00 0.24 0.17
C GLN A 347 -17.23 -1.14 -0.44
N PHE A 348 -17.29 -1.20 -1.76
CA PHE A 348 -17.34 -2.45 -2.52
C PHE A 348 -16.39 -2.40 -3.69
N VAL A 349 -15.62 -3.47 -3.90
CA VAL A 349 -14.78 -3.68 -5.07
C VAL A 349 -15.10 -5.05 -5.63
N GLY A 350 -15.57 -5.13 -6.86
CA GLY A 350 -15.93 -6.39 -7.50
C GLY A 350 -15.49 -6.44 -8.95
N GLY A 351 -15.17 -7.61 -9.47
CA GLY A 351 -14.87 -7.75 -10.89
C GLY A 351 -14.60 -9.16 -11.36
N VAL A 352 -14.59 -9.30 -12.68
CA VAL A 352 -14.23 -10.52 -13.40
C VAL A 352 -13.10 -10.20 -14.35
N THR A 353 -12.02 -10.98 -14.27
CA THR A 353 -10.89 -10.92 -15.17
C THR A 353 -10.79 -12.21 -15.97
N TRP A 354 -10.87 -12.09 -17.30
CA TRP A 354 -10.53 -13.17 -18.23
C TRP A 354 -9.10 -12.98 -18.70
N ARG A 355 -8.29 -14.05 -18.59
CA ARG A 355 -6.95 -14.11 -19.17
C ARG A 355 -6.93 -15.17 -20.26
N HIS A 356 -6.40 -14.81 -21.42
CA HIS A 356 -6.17 -15.71 -22.54
C HIS A 356 -4.70 -15.71 -22.96
N LEU A 357 -4.12 -16.90 -23.09
CA LEU A 357 -2.74 -17.12 -23.54
C LEU A 357 -2.71 -17.38 -25.05
N PHE A 358 -1.69 -16.87 -25.72
CA PHE A 358 -1.41 -17.14 -27.13
C PHE A 358 0.10 -17.27 -27.36
N ASN A 359 0.53 -17.81 -28.50
CA ASN A 359 1.92 -18.24 -28.78
C ASN A 359 3.06 -17.24 -28.49
N HIS A 360 2.77 -15.96 -28.24
CA HIS A 360 3.75 -14.91 -27.99
C HIS A 360 3.32 -13.96 -26.86
N GLY A 361 2.45 -14.39 -25.95
CA GLY A 361 2.05 -13.56 -24.83
C GLY A 361 0.65 -13.84 -24.32
N PHE A 362 0.02 -12.82 -23.78
CA PHE A 362 -1.30 -12.96 -23.16
C PHE A 362 -2.10 -11.66 -23.24
N THR A 363 -3.42 -11.82 -23.13
CA THR A 363 -4.36 -10.72 -22.94
C THR A 363 -5.12 -10.89 -21.64
N THR A 364 -5.44 -9.78 -21.00
CA THR A 364 -6.35 -9.72 -19.86
C THR A 364 -7.47 -8.74 -20.14
N VAL A 365 -8.71 -9.18 -20.00
CA VAL A 365 -9.90 -8.34 -20.05
C VAL A 365 -10.55 -8.34 -18.67
N THR A 366 -10.65 -7.17 -18.06
CA THR A 366 -11.23 -6.98 -16.72
C THR A 366 -12.46 -6.11 -16.83
N LEU A 367 -13.60 -6.62 -16.36
CA LEU A 367 -14.80 -5.84 -16.06
C LEU A 367 -14.90 -5.72 -14.54
N SER A 368 -14.86 -4.49 -14.02
CA SER A 368 -14.90 -4.24 -12.58
C SER A 368 -15.87 -3.13 -12.21
N GLN A 369 -16.32 -3.15 -10.97
CA GLN A 369 -17.10 -2.11 -10.33
C GLN A 369 -16.50 -1.78 -8.96
N THR A 370 -16.36 -0.48 -8.68
CA THR A 370 -16.07 0.02 -7.34
C THR A 370 -17.20 0.92 -6.88
N TYR A 371 -17.57 0.81 -5.61
CA TYR A 371 -18.52 1.69 -4.95
C TYR A 371 -17.92 2.20 -3.65
N ASN A 372 -18.07 3.50 -3.39
CA ASN A 372 -17.72 4.14 -2.13
C ASN A 372 -18.88 5.02 -1.67
N GLY A 373 -19.53 4.63 -0.59
CA GLY A 373 -20.51 5.42 0.14
C GLY A 373 -19.84 6.10 1.33
N TYR A 374 -19.93 7.42 1.40
CA TYR A 374 -19.36 8.26 2.45
C TYR A 374 -20.47 8.97 3.22
N SER A 375 -20.43 8.89 4.55
CA SER A 375 -21.30 9.67 5.44
C SER A 375 -20.44 10.42 6.45
N TYR A 376 -20.29 11.72 6.24
CA TYR A 376 -19.57 12.61 7.12
C TYR A 376 -20.51 13.46 7.96
N GLN A 377 -20.20 13.58 9.25
CA GLN A 377 -20.88 14.51 10.14
C GLN A 377 -19.91 15.05 11.20
N GLN A 378 -19.96 16.36 11.42
CA GLN A 378 -19.31 17.00 12.56
C GLN A 378 -20.34 17.81 13.34
N ASN A 379 -20.26 17.74 14.68
CA ASN A 379 -21.14 18.48 15.58
C ASN A 379 -20.34 19.49 16.40
N ASP A 380 -20.98 20.56 16.87
CA ASP A 380 -20.41 21.45 17.89
C ASP A 380 -20.51 20.83 19.30
N SER A 381 -20.01 21.53 20.31
CA SER A 381 -20.08 21.07 21.72
C SER A 381 -21.50 21.12 22.32
N LEU A 382 -22.49 21.64 21.58
CA LEU A 382 -23.92 21.55 21.91
C LEU A 382 -24.62 20.42 21.15
N LEU A 383 -23.84 19.59 20.43
CA LEU A 383 -24.30 18.49 19.58
C LEU A 383 -25.11 18.92 18.35
N ASN A 384 -25.07 20.20 17.97
CA ASN A 384 -25.66 20.65 16.72
C ASN A 384 -24.75 20.28 15.54
N PRO A 385 -25.29 19.75 14.43
CA PRO A 385 -24.50 19.48 13.24
C PRO A 385 -24.00 20.78 12.62
N ILE A 386 -22.68 20.90 12.48
CA ILE A 386 -22.02 22.04 11.80
C ILE A 386 -21.52 21.68 10.40
N PHE A 387 -21.47 20.39 10.08
CA PHE A 387 -21.17 19.90 8.73
C PHE A 387 -21.83 18.54 8.52
N ARG A 388 -22.40 18.32 7.33
CA ARG A 388 -22.89 17.03 6.86
C ARG A 388 -22.52 16.84 5.40
N SER A 389 -22.05 15.64 5.05
CA SER A 389 -21.85 15.24 3.66
C SER A 389 -22.23 13.78 3.50
N ALA A 390 -23.18 13.48 2.62
CA ALA A 390 -23.53 12.12 2.23
C ALA A 390 -23.23 11.97 0.74
N SER A 391 -22.38 11.02 0.36
CA SER A 391 -21.91 10.88 -1.02
C SER A 391 -21.79 9.42 -1.43
N ASP A 392 -22.29 9.09 -2.62
CA ASP A 392 -22.15 7.78 -3.25
C ASP A 392 -21.37 7.94 -4.55
N GLU A 393 -20.26 7.19 -4.69
CA GLU A 393 -19.40 7.19 -5.87
C GLU A 393 -19.32 5.78 -6.44
N TYR A 394 -19.73 5.61 -7.71
CA TYR A 394 -19.69 4.36 -8.44
C TYR A 394 -18.74 4.50 -9.64
N GLU A 395 -17.85 3.54 -9.83
CA GLU A 395 -17.05 3.42 -11.06
C GLU A 395 -17.24 2.03 -11.66
N THR A 396 -17.72 1.93 -12.89
CA THR A 396 -17.72 0.70 -13.69
C THR A 396 -16.64 0.81 -14.76
N THR A 397 -15.67 -0.09 -14.74
CA THR A 397 -14.50 -0.06 -15.63
C THR A 397 -14.45 -1.31 -16.49
N LEU A 398 -14.27 -1.13 -17.80
CA LEU A 398 -13.85 -2.18 -18.72
C LEU A 398 -12.43 -1.87 -19.18
N ARG A 399 -11.51 -2.80 -18.95
CA ARG A 399 -10.09 -2.70 -19.33
C ARG A 399 -9.67 -3.91 -20.15
N GLY A 400 -8.89 -3.68 -21.20
CA GLY A 400 -8.17 -4.70 -21.94
C GLY A 400 -6.68 -4.37 -21.99
N ASP A 401 -5.84 -5.32 -21.62
CA ASP A 401 -4.38 -5.21 -21.67
C ASP A 401 -3.82 -6.38 -22.48
N VAL A 402 -2.85 -6.12 -23.35
CA VAL A 402 -2.13 -7.12 -24.14
C VAL A 402 -0.65 -6.98 -23.88
N THR A 403 0.01 -8.09 -23.57
CA THR A 403 1.47 -8.21 -23.55
C THR A 403 1.88 -9.16 -24.67
N TYR A 404 2.75 -8.69 -25.56
CA TYR A 404 3.17 -9.40 -26.77
C TYR A 404 4.70 -9.37 -26.88
N GLN A 405 5.31 -10.54 -26.91
CA GLN A 405 6.74 -10.74 -27.13
C GLN A 405 7.00 -10.77 -28.65
N ILE A 406 7.50 -9.67 -29.20
CA ILE A 406 7.83 -9.58 -30.64
C ILE A 406 9.05 -10.47 -30.93
N GLN A 407 10.06 -10.37 -30.07
CA GLN A 407 11.32 -11.11 -30.09
C GLN A 407 11.76 -11.31 -28.64
N ARG A 408 12.78 -12.15 -28.39
CA ARG A 408 13.32 -12.39 -27.04
C ARG A 408 13.70 -11.09 -26.32
N GLU A 409 14.25 -10.14 -27.06
CA GLU A 409 14.73 -8.86 -26.57
C GLU A 409 13.65 -7.76 -26.55
N THR A 410 12.48 -8.01 -27.15
CA THR A 410 11.47 -6.97 -27.44
C THR A 410 10.08 -7.38 -26.98
N GLU A 411 9.58 -6.68 -25.96
CA GLU A 411 8.22 -6.80 -25.45
C GLU A 411 7.41 -5.54 -25.78
N LEU A 412 6.20 -5.75 -26.29
CA LEU A 412 5.21 -4.71 -26.55
C LEU A 412 4.03 -4.90 -25.59
N THR A 413 3.71 -3.87 -24.81
CA THR A 413 2.51 -3.83 -23.96
C THR A 413 1.60 -2.71 -24.43
N PHE A 414 0.31 -2.98 -24.59
CA PHE A 414 -0.67 -1.96 -24.91
C PHE A 414 -2.02 -2.29 -24.30
N GLY A 415 -2.84 -1.26 -24.11
CA GLY A 415 -4.16 -1.46 -23.53
C GLY A 415 -5.08 -0.27 -23.68
N VAL A 416 -6.36 -0.54 -23.46
CA VAL A 416 -7.45 0.44 -23.48
C VAL A 416 -8.31 0.25 -22.24
N ALA A 417 -8.84 1.35 -21.71
CA ALA A 417 -9.78 1.32 -20.60
C ALA A 417 -10.87 2.37 -20.78
N GLY A 418 -12.10 2.00 -20.47
CA GLY A 418 -13.25 2.91 -20.35
C GLY A 418 -13.86 2.77 -18.96
N LYS A 419 -14.14 3.90 -18.32
CA LYS A 419 -14.66 3.99 -16.95
C LYS A 419 -15.87 4.92 -16.92
N PHE A 420 -17.04 4.34 -16.66
CA PHE A 420 -18.27 5.09 -16.42
C PHE A 420 -18.41 5.37 -14.93
N ILE A 421 -18.66 6.63 -14.59
CA ILE A 421 -18.70 7.12 -13.22
C ILE A 421 -20.09 7.65 -12.93
N GLY A 422 -20.66 7.27 -11.80
CA GLY A 422 -21.86 7.88 -11.23
C GLY A 422 -21.53 8.46 -9.86
N MET A 423 -21.99 9.68 -9.58
CA MET A 423 -21.77 10.31 -8.29
C MET A 423 -22.99 11.09 -7.83
N GLN A 424 -23.41 10.78 -6.60
CA GLN A 424 -24.45 11.52 -5.88
C GLN A 424 -23.84 12.10 -4.62
N SER A 425 -24.10 13.36 -4.32
CA SER A 425 -23.54 14.02 -3.15
C SER A 425 -24.48 15.09 -2.59
N ASN A 426 -24.67 15.10 -1.28
CA ASN A 426 -25.41 16.10 -0.54
C ASN A 426 -24.52 16.68 0.55
N ILE A 427 -24.08 17.93 0.37
CA ILE A 427 -23.16 18.63 1.26
C ILE A 427 -23.88 19.83 1.87
N ILE A 428 -23.91 19.87 3.19
CA ILE A 428 -24.49 20.96 3.98
C ILE A 428 -23.43 21.46 4.94
N LEU A 429 -22.97 22.68 4.69
CA LEU A 429 -22.13 23.49 5.55
C LEU A 429 -22.85 24.83 5.79
N PRO A 430 -23.52 25.01 6.95
CA PRO A 430 -24.00 26.32 7.37
C PRO A 430 -22.86 27.35 7.42
N SER A 431 -23.17 28.63 7.63
CA SER A 431 -22.13 29.67 7.73
C SER A 431 -21.07 29.27 8.75
N PHE A 432 -19.84 29.06 8.29
CA PHE A 432 -18.72 28.55 9.05
C PHE A 432 -17.51 29.45 8.84
N TRP A 433 -16.95 29.96 9.93
CA TRP A 433 -15.73 30.74 9.90
C TRP A 433 -14.53 29.82 10.06
N THR A 434 -13.64 29.80 9.07
CA THR A 434 -12.40 29.03 9.14
C THR A 434 -11.47 29.62 10.20
N ASN A 435 -10.48 28.83 10.63
CA ASN A 435 -9.40 29.30 11.50
C ASN A 435 -8.60 30.47 10.87
N PHE A 436 -8.73 30.71 9.57
CA PHE A 436 -8.06 31.78 8.82
C PHE A 436 -8.97 33.00 8.55
N GLY A 437 -10.19 33.00 9.09
CA GLY A 437 -11.12 34.13 9.04
C GLY A 437 -11.96 34.24 7.76
N GLN A 438 -11.96 33.23 6.87
CA GLN A 438 -12.89 33.19 5.74
C GLN A 438 -14.23 32.60 6.19
N ASN A 439 -15.34 33.12 5.64
CA ASN A 439 -16.66 32.55 5.85
C ASN A 439 -17.00 31.60 4.68
N LEU A 440 -17.30 30.35 5.01
CA LEU A 440 -17.74 29.31 4.08
C LEU A 440 -19.20 28.99 4.33
N SER A 441 -19.96 28.78 3.26
CA SER A 441 -21.28 28.17 3.35
C SER A 441 -21.57 27.41 2.07
N VAL A 442 -22.06 26.18 2.22
CA VAL A 442 -22.39 25.28 1.12
C VAL A 442 -23.72 24.62 1.41
N ASN A 443 -24.60 24.62 0.42
CA ASN A 443 -25.78 23.77 0.40
C ASN A 443 -25.90 23.23 -1.03
N ALA A 444 -25.33 22.05 -1.25
CA ALA A 444 -25.15 21.48 -2.57
C ALA A 444 -25.73 20.07 -2.61
N LEU A 445 -26.72 19.86 -3.47
CA LEU A 445 -27.22 18.54 -3.86
C LEU A 445 -26.80 18.29 -5.30
N LEU A 446 -26.16 17.15 -5.54
CA LEU A 446 -25.49 16.85 -6.79
C LEU A 446 -25.79 15.41 -7.19
N ASP A 447 -26.08 15.24 -8.47
CA ASP A 447 -26.19 13.95 -9.14
C ASP A 447 -25.56 14.13 -10.53
N THR A 448 -24.51 13.38 -10.83
CA THR A 448 -23.78 13.51 -12.07
C THR A 448 -23.18 12.20 -12.54
N THR A 449 -22.97 12.10 -13.84
CA THR A 449 -22.27 10.99 -14.47
C THR A 449 -21.10 11.50 -15.29
N ALA A 450 -20.09 10.66 -15.45
CA ALA A 450 -18.90 10.99 -16.20
C ALA A 450 -18.32 9.78 -16.93
N LEU A 451 -17.48 10.08 -17.92
CA LEU A 451 -16.71 9.10 -18.65
C LEU A 451 -15.23 9.46 -18.57
N LYS A 452 -14.43 8.51 -18.10
CA LYS A 452 -12.99 8.49 -18.29
C LYS A 452 -12.63 7.41 -19.31
N SER A 453 -11.67 7.71 -20.18
CA SER A 453 -11.13 6.73 -21.13
C SER A 453 -9.63 6.87 -21.22
N ALA A 454 -8.92 5.77 -21.47
CA ALA A 454 -7.49 5.80 -21.67
C ALA A 454 -7.02 4.77 -22.67
N ALA A 455 -5.91 5.08 -23.35
CA ALA A 455 -5.17 4.15 -24.19
C ALA A 455 -3.66 4.34 -23.94
N TYR A 456 -2.91 3.25 -23.95
CA TYR A 456 -1.46 3.31 -23.78
C TYR A 456 -0.74 2.31 -24.68
N LEU A 457 0.52 2.62 -24.94
CA LEU A 457 1.48 1.79 -25.65
C LEU A 457 2.83 1.89 -24.96
N GLN A 458 3.51 0.76 -24.79
CA GLN A 458 4.84 0.69 -24.20
C GLN A 458 5.68 -0.37 -24.93
N LEU A 459 6.90 0.00 -25.29
CA LEU A 459 7.92 -0.87 -25.86
C LEU A 459 9.05 -1.02 -24.85
N SER A 460 9.37 -2.26 -24.49
CA SER A 460 10.54 -2.63 -23.70
C SER A 460 11.50 -3.38 -24.61
N HIS A 461 12.70 -2.84 -24.81
CA HIS A 461 13.69 -3.39 -25.72
C HIS A 461 15.07 -3.48 -25.07
N SER A 462 15.67 -4.66 -25.09
CA SER A 462 17.05 -4.90 -24.67
C SER A 462 17.98 -4.77 -25.88
N LEU A 463 18.66 -3.62 -26.03
CA LEU A 463 19.62 -3.39 -27.12
C LEU A 463 20.83 -4.33 -27.05
N THR A 464 21.24 -4.67 -25.81
CA THR A 464 22.25 -5.68 -25.50
C THR A 464 21.84 -6.37 -24.19
N HIS A 465 22.52 -7.45 -23.79
CA HIS A 465 22.26 -8.09 -22.50
C HIS A 465 22.48 -7.15 -21.28
N ASN A 466 23.21 -6.05 -21.45
CA ASN A 466 23.51 -5.07 -20.39
C ASN A 466 22.76 -3.74 -20.55
N PHE A 467 21.97 -3.54 -21.60
CA PHE A 467 21.35 -2.23 -21.86
C PHE A 467 19.90 -2.38 -22.31
N LYS A 468 18.98 -1.89 -21.48
CA LYS A 468 17.53 -1.94 -21.69
C LYS A 468 16.95 -0.54 -21.80
N ILE A 469 16.08 -0.34 -22.80
CA ILE A 469 15.29 0.87 -22.99
C ILE A 469 13.80 0.51 -22.82
N ILE A 470 13.05 1.37 -22.14
CA ILE A 470 11.59 1.33 -22.10
C ILE A 470 11.06 2.68 -22.56
N VAL A 471 10.22 2.71 -23.58
CA VAL A 471 9.55 3.93 -24.07
C VAL A 471 8.06 3.68 -24.11
N GLY A 472 7.26 4.62 -23.65
CA GLY A 472 5.81 4.50 -23.69
C GLY A 472 5.10 5.85 -23.74
N GLY A 473 3.84 5.78 -24.14
CA GLY A 473 2.94 6.92 -24.19
C GLY A 473 1.54 6.51 -23.75
N ARG A 474 0.84 7.44 -23.11
CA ARG A 474 -0.54 7.25 -22.66
C ARG A 474 -1.38 8.48 -23.01
N ILE A 475 -2.60 8.25 -23.48
CA ILE A 475 -3.62 9.28 -23.66
C ILE A 475 -4.72 9.02 -22.64
N ASP A 476 -5.12 10.06 -21.90
CA ASP A 476 -6.24 10.03 -20.96
C ASP A 476 -7.28 11.06 -21.38
N TYR A 477 -8.57 10.71 -21.24
CA TYR A 477 -9.73 11.54 -21.52
C TYR A 477 -10.68 11.58 -20.31
N PHE A 478 -11.23 12.76 -19.97
CA PHE A 478 -12.21 12.92 -18.90
C PHE A 478 -13.21 14.04 -19.18
N ASN A 479 -14.49 13.72 -19.31
CA ASN A 479 -15.50 14.65 -19.83
C ASN A 479 -16.07 15.68 -18.82
N LEU A 480 -15.71 15.64 -17.53
CA LEU A 480 -16.20 16.61 -16.54
C LEU A 480 -15.36 17.89 -16.43
N ILE A 481 -14.24 17.95 -17.13
CA ILE A 481 -13.31 19.08 -17.07
C ILE A 481 -13.10 19.70 -18.45
N ASN A 482 -12.61 20.94 -18.48
CA ASN A 482 -12.10 21.57 -19.69
C ASN A 482 -10.73 20.99 -20.07
N ASP A 483 -10.31 21.13 -21.34
CA ASP A 483 -9.08 20.52 -21.86
C ASP A 483 -8.99 19.03 -21.52
N ASN A 484 -10.05 18.31 -21.88
CA ASN A 484 -10.40 16.99 -21.42
C ASN A 484 -9.52 15.85 -21.94
N ILE A 485 -8.47 16.11 -22.71
CA ILE A 485 -7.56 15.11 -23.26
C ILE A 485 -6.10 15.49 -23.01
N VAL A 486 -5.28 14.53 -22.59
CA VAL A 486 -3.85 14.74 -22.30
C VAL A 486 -3.00 13.59 -22.80
N PHE A 487 -1.74 13.89 -23.17
CA PHE A 487 -0.74 12.90 -23.55
C PHE A 487 0.43 12.88 -22.56
N SER A 488 0.82 11.68 -22.15
CA SER A 488 1.79 11.40 -21.09
C SER A 488 2.95 10.53 -21.63
N PRO A 489 3.99 11.13 -22.25
CA PRO A 489 5.18 10.39 -22.71
C PRO A 489 6.09 10.00 -21.56
N ARG A 490 6.74 8.83 -21.67
CA ARG A 490 7.64 8.27 -20.66
C ARG A 490 8.79 7.50 -21.32
N ALA A 491 9.98 7.62 -20.75
CA ALA A 491 11.15 6.88 -21.18
C ALA A 491 12.01 6.49 -19.97
N SER A 492 12.57 5.29 -20.00
CA SER A 492 13.52 4.81 -18.99
C SER A 492 14.63 4.02 -19.66
N VAL A 493 15.83 4.08 -19.08
CA VAL A 493 17.01 3.36 -19.54
C VAL A 493 17.66 2.68 -18.34
N SER A 494 18.03 1.41 -18.47
CA SER A 494 18.80 0.66 -17.50
C SER A 494 20.07 0.11 -18.14
N TYR A 495 21.20 0.34 -17.50
CA TYR A 495 22.52 -0.09 -17.94
C TYR A 495 23.21 -0.89 -16.83
N MET A 496 23.40 -2.18 -17.07
CA MET A 496 24.20 -3.08 -16.22
C MET A 496 25.69 -2.86 -16.54
N ALA A 497 26.35 -1.98 -15.78
CA ALA A 497 27.77 -1.68 -15.95
C ALA A 497 28.66 -2.87 -15.53
N SER A 498 28.19 -3.70 -14.61
CA SER A 498 28.78 -4.99 -14.22
C SER A 498 27.70 -5.89 -13.62
N PRO A 499 27.93 -7.19 -13.39
CA PRO A 499 26.96 -8.09 -12.74
C PRO A 499 26.46 -7.62 -11.37
N VAL A 500 27.16 -6.68 -10.72
CA VAL A 500 26.81 -6.14 -9.40
C VAL A 500 26.47 -4.65 -9.42
N VAL A 501 26.59 -3.94 -10.56
CA VAL A 501 26.29 -2.50 -10.67
C VAL A 501 25.29 -2.27 -11.78
N THR A 502 24.12 -1.71 -11.44
CA THR A 502 23.12 -1.22 -12.40
C THR A 502 22.94 0.28 -12.27
N LEU A 503 22.97 1.00 -13.39
CA LEU A 503 22.59 2.41 -13.48
C LEU A 503 21.22 2.50 -14.14
N THR A 504 20.32 3.31 -13.60
CA THR A 504 19.01 3.50 -14.20
C THR A 504 18.63 4.98 -14.23
N PHE A 505 17.98 5.39 -15.31
CA PHE A 505 17.42 6.74 -15.48
C PHE A 505 15.98 6.64 -15.98
N SER A 506 15.09 7.49 -15.50
CA SER A 506 13.72 7.59 -15.94
C SER A 506 13.28 9.04 -16.03
N ALA A 507 12.55 9.38 -17.10
CA ALA A 507 11.94 10.67 -17.28
C ALA A 507 10.55 10.50 -17.90
N GLY A 508 9.58 11.30 -17.45
CA GLY A 508 8.24 11.25 -18.01
C GLY A 508 7.33 12.35 -17.51
N LYS A 509 6.24 12.55 -18.24
CA LYS A 509 5.15 13.44 -17.88
C LYS A 509 3.95 12.63 -17.45
N TYR A 510 3.34 13.02 -16.34
CA TYR A 510 2.22 12.31 -15.72
C TYR A 510 1.07 13.29 -15.50
N HIS A 511 -0.16 12.80 -15.70
CA HIS A 511 -1.37 13.59 -15.53
C HIS A 511 -2.35 12.89 -14.58
N GLN A 512 -3.10 13.70 -13.85
CA GLN A 512 -4.17 13.26 -12.96
C GLN A 512 -5.36 14.22 -13.07
N ALA A 513 -6.55 13.66 -13.25
CA ALA A 513 -7.78 14.42 -13.21
C ALA A 513 -8.03 14.94 -11.78
N PRO A 514 -8.60 16.15 -11.61
CA PRO A 514 -9.09 16.60 -10.32
C PRO A 514 -10.04 15.58 -9.68
N SER A 515 -10.03 15.50 -8.34
CA SER A 515 -10.95 14.62 -7.63
C SER A 515 -12.42 14.97 -7.91
N TYR A 516 -13.29 13.97 -7.98
CA TYR A 516 -14.71 14.17 -8.28
C TYR A 516 -15.38 15.11 -7.29
N ILE A 517 -15.12 14.92 -5.99
CA ILE A 517 -15.67 15.77 -4.94
C ILE A 517 -15.30 17.24 -5.13
N TRP A 518 -14.08 17.55 -5.61
CA TRP A 518 -13.68 18.94 -5.90
C TRP A 518 -14.47 19.54 -7.06
N LEU A 519 -14.79 18.75 -8.08
CA LEU A 519 -15.50 19.21 -9.28
C LEU A 519 -16.99 19.43 -9.01
N VAL A 520 -17.57 18.67 -8.09
CA VAL A 520 -19.01 18.74 -7.82
C VAL A 520 -19.36 19.58 -6.61
N ALA A 521 -18.51 19.62 -5.57
CA ALA A 521 -18.76 20.44 -4.39
C ALA A 521 -18.91 21.93 -4.73
N ASN A 522 -18.30 22.39 -5.82
CA ASN A 522 -18.49 23.72 -6.36
C ASN A 522 -18.57 23.68 -7.91
N PRO A 523 -19.70 24.07 -8.53
CA PRO A 523 -19.86 24.01 -9.98
C PRO A 523 -18.82 24.82 -10.79
N LEU A 524 -18.20 25.85 -10.19
CA LEU A 524 -17.16 26.64 -10.84
C LEU A 524 -15.89 25.81 -11.13
N ASN A 525 -15.72 24.69 -10.43
CA ASN A 525 -14.53 23.85 -10.50
C ASN A 525 -14.51 22.95 -11.75
N ARG A 526 -15.59 22.90 -12.54
CA ARG A 526 -15.59 22.19 -13.84
C ARG A 526 -14.64 22.79 -14.87
N ASN A 527 -14.13 24.01 -14.62
CA ASN A 527 -13.11 24.65 -15.44
C ASN A 527 -11.67 24.23 -15.11
N LEU A 528 -11.48 23.39 -14.09
CA LEU A 528 -10.16 22.84 -13.78
C LEU A 528 -9.62 22.02 -14.95
N ARG A 529 -8.29 21.90 -15.01
CA ARG A 529 -7.56 21.07 -15.96
C ARG A 529 -6.98 19.85 -15.26
N TYR A 530 -6.46 18.91 -16.04
CA TYR A 530 -5.56 17.90 -15.52
C TYR A 530 -4.38 18.54 -14.76
N ILE A 531 -4.09 17.98 -13.58
CA ILE A 531 -2.86 18.24 -12.85
C ILE A 531 -1.73 17.56 -13.62
N SER A 532 -0.59 18.23 -13.76
CA SER A 532 0.54 17.67 -14.49
C SER A 532 1.82 17.70 -13.65
N VAL A 533 2.62 16.63 -13.76
CA VAL A 533 3.95 16.58 -13.17
C VAL A 533 4.97 16.02 -14.15
N ASP A 534 6.07 16.75 -14.34
CA ASP A 534 7.27 16.23 -15.00
C ASP A 534 8.15 15.58 -13.94
N GLN A 535 8.52 14.31 -14.14
CA GLN A 535 9.36 13.56 -13.21
C GLN A 535 10.68 13.14 -13.85
N TYR A 536 11.74 13.22 -13.06
CA TYR A 536 13.08 12.76 -13.40
C TYR A 536 13.62 11.94 -12.23
N VAL A 537 14.14 10.75 -12.50
CA VAL A 537 14.75 9.87 -11.50
C VAL A 537 16.04 9.29 -12.05
N ALA A 538 17.12 9.34 -11.27
CA ALA A 538 18.39 8.70 -11.58
C ALA A 538 18.79 7.84 -10.39
N GLY A 539 19.28 6.62 -10.64
CA GLY A 539 19.62 5.67 -9.60
C GLY A 539 20.82 4.81 -9.94
N ILE A 540 21.53 4.38 -8.90
CA ILE A 540 22.54 3.34 -8.94
C ILE A 540 22.16 2.25 -7.95
N GLU A 541 22.18 1.00 -8.42
CA GLU A 541 22.05 -0.19 -7.57
C GLU A 541 23.38 -0.93 -7.55
N TYR A 542 23.79 -1.37 -6.36
CA TYR A 542 24.98 -2.16 -6.11
C TYR A 542 24.62 -3.41 -5.28
N LEU A 543 24.97 -4.59 -5.79
CA LEU A 543 24.85 -5.85 -5.05
C LEU A 543 26.14 -6.09 -4.25
N LEU A 544 26.10 -5.84 -2.93
CA LEU A 544 27.19 -6.20 -2.02
C LEU A 544 27.36 -7.72 -1.96
N ARG A 545 26.23 -8.42 -1.99
CA ARG A 545 26.07 -9.88 -2.10
C ARG A 545 24.80 -10.17 -2.89
N ALA A 546 24.63 -11.40 -3.35
CA ALA A 546 23.40 -11.80 -4.05
C ALA A 546 22.12 -11.49 -3.24
N ASP A 547 22.19 -11.56 -1.90
CA ASP A 547 21.09 -11.30 -0.96
C ASP A 547 21.10 -9.89 -0.34
N VAL A 548 22.09 -9.04 -0.66
CA VAL A 548 22.24 -7.69 -0.09
C VAL A 548 22.39 -6.65 -1.20
N LYS A 549 21.35 -5.81 -1.36
CA LYS A 549 21.32 -4.71 -2.31
C LYS A 549 21.48 -3.38 -1.60
N VAL A 550 22.28 -2.49 -2.18
CA VAL A 550 22.33 -1.06 -1.84
C VAL A 550 21.88 -0.27 -3.07
N SER A 551 21.02 0.73 -2.89
CA SER A 551 20.67 1.68 -3.96
C SER A 551 20.75 3.12 -3.47
N LEU A 552 21.17 4.00 -4.38
CA LEU A 552 21.13 5.44 -4.21
C LEU A 552 20.32 6.02 -5.36
N GLU A 553 19.22 6.70 -5.05
CA GLU A 553 18.35 7.35 -6.04
C GLU A 553 18.25 8.85 -5.76
N GLY A 554 18.21 9.66 -6.82
CA GLY A 554 17.86 11.07 -6.79
C GLY A 554 16.65 11.34 -7.68
N TYR A 555 15.74 12.21 -7.24
CA TYR A 555 14.52 12.51 -7.99
C TYR A 555 14.17 14.00 -7.99
N LYS A 556 13.41 14.41 -9.01
CA LYS A 556 12.81 15.73 -9.12
C LYS A 556 11.43 15.64 -9.78
N LYS A 557 10.45 16.30 -9.17
CA LYS A 557 9.06 16.44 -9.63
C LYS A 557 8.76 17.93 -9.80
N ILE A 558 8.21 18.30 -10.95
CA ILE A 558 7.82 19.69 -11.26
C ILE A 558 6.33 19.71 -11.57
N TYR A 559 5.55 20.28 -10.67
CA TYR A 559 4.09 20.31 -10.72
C TYR A 559 3.57 21.58 -11.41
N SER A 560 2.52 21.42 -12.20
CA SER A 560 1.77 22.50 -12.83
C SER A 560 0.27 22.22 -12.82
N SER A 561 -0.53 23.28 -12.93
CA SER A 561 -2.00 23.21 -13.01
C SER A 561 -2.66 22.58 -11.79
N TYR A 562 -2.01 22.59 -10.62
CA TYR A 562 -2.59 22.06 -9.39
C TYR A 562 -3.77 22.95 -8.95
N PRO A 563 -4.93 22.39 -8.55
CA PRO A 563 -6.04 23.18 -8.04
C PRO A 563 -5.64 24.02 -6.82
N ALA A 564 -5.84 25.32 -6.93
CA ALA A 564 -5.61 26.31 -5.88
C ALA A 564 -6.89 27.12 -5.65
N SER A 565 -7.11 27.52 -4.40
CA SER A 565 -8.33 28.23 -4.03
C SER A 565 -8.27 29.71 -4.39
N SER A 566 -9.35 30.20 -4.99
CA SER A 566 -9.60 31.63 -5.25
C SER A 566 -10.08 32.39 -4.01
N LEU A 567 -10.57 31.69 -2.99
CA LEU A 567 -11.07 32.27 -1.74
C LEU A 567 -9.97 32.30 -0.66
N ARG A 568 -9.32 31.16 -0.45
CA ARG A 568 -8.16 30.98 0.43
C ARG A 568 -6.90 31.03 -0.42
N THR A 569 -6.44 32.23 -0.75
CA THR A 569 -5.39 32.47 -1.77
C THR A 569 -4.04 31.79 -1.52
N TYR A 570 -3.79 31.35 -0.27
CA TYR A 570 -2.62 30.60 0.17
C TYR A 570 -2.74 29.07 -0.02
N LEU A 571 -3.94 28.55 -0.32
CA LEU A 571 -4.26 27.13 -0.32
C LEU A 571 -4.10 26.52 -1.72
N VAL A 572 -3.27 25.47 -1.80
CA VAL A 572 -3.20 24.51 -2.92
C VAL A 572 -3.70 23.17 -2.41
N LEU A 573 -4.52 22.45 -3.17
CA LEU A 573 -5.10 21.18 -2.71
C LEU A 573 -4.06 20.06 -2.52
N ALA A 574 -2.84 20.22 -3.03
CA ALA A 574 -1.69 19.37 -2.70
C ALA A 574 -1.38 19.30 -1.20
N ASN A 575 -1.79 20.31 -0.43
CA ASN A 575 -1.56 20.41 1.02
C ASN A 575 -2.71 19.83 1.87
N THR A 576 -3.62 19.06 1.27
CA THR A 576 -4.87 18.59 1.89
C THR A 576 -5.02 17.07 1.82
N GLY A 577 -6.00 16.52 2.55
CA GLY A 577 -6.42 15.13 2.39
C GLY A 577 -5.66 14.10 3.21
N ALA A 578 -4.88 14.52 4.22
CA ALA A 578 -4.28 13.64 5.22
C ALA A 578 -4.76 14.01 6.62
N GLY A 579 -4.65 13.08 7.58
CA GLY A 579 -5.23 13.30 8.90
C GLY A 579 -6.76 13.22 8.90
N PHE A 580 -7.37 13.59 10.03
CA PHE A 580 -8.81 13.45 10.25
C PHE A 580 -9.65 14.66 9.78
N GLY A 581 -9.01 15.74 9.31
CA GLY A 581 -9.65 16.90 8.66
C GLY A 581 -10.71 17.62 9.51
N GLY A 582 -11.65 18.28 8.84
CA GLY A 582 -12.85 18.88 9.45
C GLY A 582 -12.73 20.38 9.69
N SER A 583 -13.32 20.88 10.78
CA SER A 583 -13.22 22.30 11.12
C SER A 583 -11.78 22.77 11.35
N GLU A 584 -10.88 21.88 11.79
CA GLU A 584 -9.46 22.20 12.06
C GLU A 584 -8.68 22.57 10.79
N ASP A 585 -9.04 22.02 9.62
CA ASP A 585 -8.44 22.37 8.32
C ASP A 585 -9.36 23.21 7.42
N GLY A 586 -10.52 23.61 7.95
CA GLY A 586 -11.55 24.34 7.21
C GLY A 586 -12.12 23.53 6.04
N TYR A 587 -12.31 22.23 6.24
CA TYR A 587 -12.89 21.28 5.27
C TYR A 587 -12.14 21.27 3.93
N ALA A 588 -10.84 21.55 3.93
CA ALA A 588 -10.08 21.82 2.72
C ALA A 588 -10.04 20.63 1.74
N SER A 589 -10.06 19.40 2.26
CA SER A 589 -10.02 18.17 1.44
C SER A 589 -11.23 18.01 0.51
N PHE A 590 -12.38 18.59 0.85
CA PHE A 590 -13.61 18.50 0.05
C PHE A 590 -13.60 19.44 -1.16
N GLY A 591 -12.67 20.40 -1.24
CA GLY A 591 -12.60 21.35 -2.36
C GLY A 591 -13.85 22.24 -2.48
N LEU A 592 -14.43 22.65 -1.34
CA LEU A 592 -15.64 23.48 -1.28
C LEU A 592 -15.45 24.88 -1.92
N ASP A 593 -14.20 25.34 -1.96
CA ASP A 593 -13.82 26.64 -2.52
C ASP A 593 -14.01 26.67 -4.05
N PRO A 594 -14.18 27.86 -4.64
CA PRO A 594 -13.90 28.05 -6.06
C PRO A 594 -12.40 27.82 -6.30
N LEU A 595 -12.08 26.90 -7.20
CA LEU A 595 -10.72 26.46 -7.51
C LEU A 595 -10.32 26.85 -8.94
N VAL A 596 -9.03 27.11 -9.12
CA VAL A 596 -8.40 27.36 -10.42
C VAL A 596 -7.13 26.54 -10.58
N SER A 597 -6.80 26.13 -11.81
CA SER A 597 -5.57 25.39 -12.15
C SER A 597 -4.35 26.32 -12.23
N ALA A 598 -4.03 27.00 -11.14
CA ALA A 598 -2.94 27.97 -11.05
C ALA A 598 -1.84 27.59 -10.05
N GLY A 599 -2.05 26.53 -9.26
CA GLY A 599 -1.04 26.01 -8.35
C GLY A 599 0.14 25.38 -9.09
N SER A 600 1.35 25.60 -8.55
CA SER A 600 2.59 24.98 -9.03
C SER A 600 3.42 24.47 -7.85
N GLY A 601 4.37 23.58 -8.10
CA GLY A 601 5.20 23.04 -7.03
C GLY A 601 6.44 22.32 -7.52
N ILE A 602 7.39 22.12 -6.61
CA ILE A 602 8.61 21.36 -6.86
C ILE A 602 8.83 20.44 -5.67
N ALA A 603 9.08 19.16 -5.94
CA ALA A 603 9.57 18.20 -4.95
C ALA A 603 10.85 17.54 -5.45
N HIS A 604 11.87 17.46 -4.62
CA HIS A 604 13.13 16.81 -4.96
C HIS A 604 13.76 16.15 -3.74
N GLY A 605 14.68 15.22 -3.98
CA GLY A 605 15.29 14.49 -2.89
C GLY A 605 16.32 13.46 -3.32
N ALA A 606 16.91 12.82 -2.32
CA ALA A 606 17.85 11.73 -2.47
C ALA A 606 17.53 10.64 -1.45
N GLU A 607 17.69 9.39 -1.86
CA GLU A 607 17.26 8.19 -1.13
C GLU A 607 18.39 7.16 -1.14
N LEU A 608 18.87 6.79 0.04
CA LEU A 608 19.77 5.64 0.22
C LEU A 608 18.96 4.49 0.80
N PHE A 609 19.05 3.33 0.15
CA PHE A 609 18.37 2.12 0.56
C PHE A 609 19.35 0.96 0.64
N LEU A 610 19.31 0.21 1.72
CA LEU A 610 19.99 -1.09 1.83
C LEU A 610 18.91 -2.11 2.18
N GLN A 611 18.87 -3.23 1.45
CA GLN A 611 17.97 -4.33 1.75
C GLN A 611 18.76 -5.63 1.77
N LYS A 612 18.58 -6.40 2.85
CA LYS A 612 19.01 -7.77 2.98
C LYS A 612 17.78 -8.68 2.95
N LYS A 613 17.69 -9.56 1.95
CA LYS A 613 16.69 -10.63 1.89
C LYS A 613 17.10 -11.80 2.80
N LEU A 614 16.13 -12.60 3.22
CA LEU A 614 16.41 -13.84 3.97
C LEU A 614 17.20 -14.82 3.08
N SER A 615 18.20 -15.48 3.65
CA SER A 615 19.20 -16.31 2.95
C SER A 615 19.57 -17.51 3.85
N GLU A 616 20.64 -18.25 3.56
CA GLU A 616 21.19 -19.20 4.54
C GLU A 616 21.63 -18.52 5.86
N ILE A 617 21.91 -17.21 5.82
CA ILE A 617 22.09 -16.42 7.03
C ILE A 617 20.69 -16.05 7.54
N PRO A 618 20.33 -16.43 8.79
CA PRO A 618 18.98 -16.29 9.32
C PRO A 618 18.69 -14.87 9.81
N CYS A 619 19.17 -13.86 9.08
CA CYS A 619 18.85 -12.46 9.29
C CYS A 619 18.38 -11.80 8.00
N TYR A 620 17.53 -10.81 8.16
CA TYR A 620 16.97 -10.01 7.08
C TYR A 620 16.77 -8.59 7.59
N GLY A 621 16.60 -7.63 6.68
CA GLY A 621 16.27 -6.28 7.08
C GLY A 621 16.46 -5.26 5.98
N LEU A 622 16.17 -4.01 6.34
CA LEU A 622 16.35 -2.86 5.49
C LEU A 622 16.78 -1.63 6.29
N ILE A 623 17.45 -0.74 5.58
CA ILE A 623 17.81 0.61 6.00
C ILE A 623 17.33 1.53 4.90
N SER A 624 16.51 2.52 5.24
CA SER A 624 16.02 3.54 4.33
C SER A 624 16.34 4.91 4.91
N ILE A 625 17.06 5.74 4.16
CA ILE A 625 17.40 7.12 4.51
C ILE A 625 16.95 7.99 3.35
N SER A 626 16.02 8.91 3.62
CA SER A 626 15.47 9.82 2.62
C SER A 626 15.66 11.27 3.03
N TYR A 627 16.22 12.06 2.13
CA TYR A 627 16.16 13.51 2.15
C TYR A 627 15.10 13.98 1.16
N ASN A 628 14.14 14.80 1.61
CA ASN A 628 13.05 15.33 0.78
C ASN A 628 12.88 16.83 1.03
N GLU A 629 12.64 17.60 -0.02
CA GLU A 629 12.10 18.95 0.09
C GLU A 629 10.99 19.13 -0.94
N SER A 630 9.81 19.54 -0.46
CA SER A 630 8.62 19.81 -1.29
C SER A 630 8.04 21.18 -0.98
N LYS A 631 7.80 21.99 -2.02
CA LYS A 631 7.23 23.33 -1.93
C LYS A 631 6.14 23.53 -2.98
N PHE A 632 5.08 24.23 -2.60
CA PHE A 632 3.99 24.61 -3.49
C PHE A 632 3.75 26.12 -3.42
N THR A 633 3.32 26.68 -4.55
CA THR A 633 2.95 28.08 -4.72
C THR A 633 1.47 28.14 -5.09
N ALA A 634 0.70 28.87 -4.29
CA ALA A 634 -0.72 29.14 -4.52
C ALA A 634 -0.92 30.38 -5.40
N ILE A 635 -2.15 30.89 -5.48
CA ILE A 635 -2.45 32.05 -6.33
C ILE A 635 -1.94 33.38 -5.77
N ASP A 636 -1.55 33.42 -4.49
CA ASP A 636 -0.86 34.56 -3.89
C ASP A 636 0.61 34.69 -4.32
N GLY A 637 1.14 33.74 -5.10
CA GLY A 637 2.49 33.77 -5.65
C GLY A 637 3.60 33.44 -4.65
N ILE A 638 3.27 33.07 -3.41
CA ILE A 638 4.27 32.79 -2.36
C ILE A 638 4.53 31.28 -2.31
N SER A 639 5.80 30.90 -2.51
CA SER A 639 6.25 29.50 -2.40
C SER A 639 6.44 29.09 -0.95
N ARG A 640 5.78 28.01 -0.53
CA ARG A 640 5.76 27.54 0.87
C ARG A 640 6.06 26.05 0.97
N PRO A 641 6.61 25.57 2.10
CA PRO A 641 6.71 24.14 2.36
C PRO A 641 5.37 23.43 2.22
N ASN A 642 5.39 22.24 1.61
CA ASN A 642 4.23 21.34 1.59
C ASN A 642 3.84 20.97 3.04
N SER A 643 2.55 20.86 3.35
CA SER A 643 2.03 20.36 4.63
C SER A 643 2.57 18.97 5.02
N PHE A 644 3.07 18.20 4.04
CA PHE A 644 3.65 16.88 4.24
C PHE A 644 5.19 16.85 4.16
N ASP A 645 5.85 18.01 4.11
CA ASP A 645 7.31 18.12 3.94
C ASP A 645 8.09 17.66 5.18
N GLN A 646 8.51 16.40 5.19
CA GLN A 646 9.45 15.85 6.17
C GLN A 646 10.84 15.75 5.53
N ARG A 647 11.78 16.57 6.02
CA ARG A 647 13.11 16.73 5.44
C ARG A 647 13.98 15.49 5.50
N TRP A 648 14.03 14.85 6.66
CA TRP A 648 14.78 13.63 6.87
C TRP A 648 13.85 12.55 7.41
N ILE A 649 13.89 11.38 6.77
CA ILE A 649 13.21 10.17 7.22
C ILE A 649 14.25 9.06 7.24
N ILE A 650 14.37 8.38 8.37
CA ILE A 650 15.26 7.24 8.57
C ILE A 650 14.44 6.09 9.11
N ASN A 651 14.43 4.97 8.39
CA ASN A 651 13.82 3.73 8.83
C ASN A 651 14.88 2.63 8.88
N LEU A 652 14.92 1.90 9.99
CA LEU A 652 15.67 0.67 10.16
C LEU A 652 14.66 -0.41 10.51
N GLY A 653 14.69 -1.55 9.83
CA GLY A 653 13.81 -2.67 10.14
C GLY A 653 14.53 -3.97 9.87
N GLY A 654 14.32 -4.99 10.69
CA GLY A 654 14.94 -6.28 10.46
C GLY A 654 14.65 -7.28 11.54
N GLY A 655 15.11 -8.50 11.33
CA GLY A 655 14.90 -9.57 12.28
C GLY A 655 15.88 -10.71 12.12
N TYR A 656 15.82 -11.61 13.10
CA TYR A 656 16.65 -12.80 13.23
C TYR A 656 15.75 -14.00 13.53
N ILE A 657 15.85 -15.03 12.69
CA ILE A 657 15.16 -16.31 12.89
C ILE A 657 16.10 -17.18 13.72
N LEU A 658 15.76 -17.43 14.99
CA LEU A 658 16.62 -18.19 15.89
C LEU A 658 16.59 -19.68 15.54
N ASP A 659 15.39 -20.20 15.34
CA ASP A 659 15.09 -21.59 15.02
C ASP A 659 13.71 -21.68 14.35
N GLU A 660 13.19 -22.89 14.15
CA GLU A 660 11.86 -23.12 13.57
C GLU A 660 10.69 -22.57 14.41
N ALA A 661 10.93 -22.27 15.68
CA ALA A 661 9.93 -21.80 16.63
C ALA A 661 10.00 -20.29 16.88
N TRP A 662 11.19 -19.69 16.95
CA TRP A 662 11.38 -18.31 17.43
C TRP A 662 11.93 -17.37 16.37
N GLU A 663 11.30 -16.20 16.28
CA GLU A 663 11.75 -15.08 15.46
C GLU A 663 11.67 -13.77 16.25
N PHE A 664 12.72 -12.95 16.13
CA PHE A 664 12.84 -11.65 16.79
C PHE A 664 13.00 -10.56 15.74
N SER A 665 12.20 -9.50 15.82
CA SER A 665 12.29 -8.38 14.88
C SER A 665 12.19 -7.03 15.59
N GLY A 666 12.83 -6.03 14.98
CA GLY A 666 12.88 -4.65 15.48
C GLY A 666 12.71 -3.65 14.34
N LYS A 667 12.08 -2.51 14.65
CA LYS A 667 11.89 -1.40 13.72
C LYS A 667 12.14 -0.07 14.42
N PHE A 668 13.09 0.71 13.92
CA PHE A 668 13.32 2.08 14.35
C PHE A 668 12.89 3.04 13.24
N ARG A 669 12.13 4.07 13.60
CA ARG A 669 11.77 5.17 12.71
C ARG A 669 12.23 6.49 13.32
N TYR A 670 12.75 7.37 12.49
CA TYR A 670 13.04 8.76 12.80
C TYR A 670 12.53 9.64 11.66
N ALA A 671 11.89 10.75 11.99
CA ALA A 671 11.45 11.74 11.01
C ALA A 671 11.54 13.16 11.59
N THR A 672 12.02 14.11 10.78
CA THR A 672 11.86 15.53 11.09
C THR A 672 10.39 15.92 11.01
N GLY A 673 9.93 16.82 11.89
CA GLY A 673 8.53 17.21 11.91
C GLY A 673 8.06 17.96 10.66
N ARG A 674 6.80 17.72 10.31
CA ARG A 674 6.11 18.37 9.19
C ARG A 674 5.78 19.83 9.49
N PRO A 675 5.58 20.68 8.45
CA PRO A 675 5.14 22.05 8.64
C PRO A 675 3.72 22.15 9.17
N TYR A 676 3.44 23.24 9.86
CA TYR A 676 2.09 23.65 10.22
C TYR A 676 1.99 25.18 10.30
N THR A 677 0.77 25.69 10.38
CA THR A 677 0.51 27.12 10.55
C THR A 677 0.31 27.45 12.03
N PRO A 678 1.08 28.38 12.62
CA PRO A 678 0.93 28.72 14.03
C PRO A 678 -0.40 29.43 14.32
N TYR A 679 -0.89 29.25 15.53
CA TYR A 679 -2.07 29.95 16.06
C TYR A 679 -1.67 31.30 16.66
N ASN A 680 -2.52 32.29 16.44
CA ASN A 680 -2.55 33.56 17.14
C ASN A 680 -3.17 33.37 18.54
N PRO A 681 -2.95 34.32 19.48
CA PRO A 681 -3.53 34.25 20.83
C PRO A 681 -5.07 34.18 20.87
N ASP A 682 -5.74 34.65 19.82
CA ASP A 682 -7.20 34.63 19.68
C ASP A 682 -7.75 33.31 19.10
N GLY A 683 -6.88 32.34 18.79
CA GLY A 683 -7.25 31.05 18.20
C GLY A 683 -7.30 31.03 16.67
N THR A 684 -7.13 32.17 16.01
CA THR A 684 -7.03 32.23 14.55
C THR A 684 -5.63 31.83 14.07
N GLN A 685 -5.49 31.53 12.78
CA GLN A 685 -4.22 31.24 12.11
C GLN A 685 -3.91 32.34 11.09
N ASN A 686 -2.65 32.74 11.02
CA ASN A 686 -2.22 33.77 10.08
C ASN A 686 -1.82 33.16 8.73
N ALA A 687 -2.58 33.46 7.67
CA ALA A 687 -2.29 33.00 6.31
C ALA A 687 -0.90 33.43 5.79
N ALA A 688 -0.35 34.56 6.26
CA ALA A 688 1.02 34.98 5.91
C ALA A 688 2.08 34.03 6.49
N LEU A 689 1.76 33.33 7.58
CA LEU A 689 2.62 32.35 8.24
C LEU A 689 2.26 30.89 7.86
N TYR A 690 1.49 30.70 6.78
CA TYR A 690 1.07 29.37 6.35
C TYR A 690 2.27 28.42 6.16
N ASN A 691 2.25 27.28 6.87
CA ASN A 691 3.31 26.26 6.86
C ASN A 691 4.73 26.78 7.19
N THR A 692 4.85 27.81 8.02
CA THR A 692 6.16 28.37 8.43
C THR A 692 6.74 27.72 9.70
N ALA A 693 5.90 27.21 10.60
CA ALA A 693 6.32 26.49 11.80
C ALA A 693 6.46 24.99 11.52
N ARG A 694 7.17 24.26 12.37
CA ARG A 694 7.36 22.81 12.25
C ARG A 694 7.14 22.09 13.56
N VAL A 695 6.54 20.91 13.48
CA VAL A 695 6.48 19.98 14.61
C VAL A 695 7.90 19.57 15.00
N GLY A 696 8.11 19.22 16.26
CA GLY A 696 9.38 18.64 16.69
C GLY A 696 9.69 17.31 16.00
N VAL A 697 10.92 16.85 16.15
CA VAL A 697 11.37 15.56 15.61
C VAL A 697 10.58 14.42 16.28
N ASN A 698 10.27 13.37 15.51
CA ASN A 698 9.66 12.15 16.01
C ASN A 698 10.55 10.94 15.76
N HIS A 699 10.57 10.03 16.73
CA HIS A 699 11.16 8.71 16.57
C HIS A 699 10.45 7.67 17.43
N SER A 700 10.49 6.42 16.99
CA SER A 700 9.96 5.27 17.73
C SER A 700 10.83 4.04 17.50
N LEU A 701 10.87 3.17 18.51
CA LEU A 701 11.42 1.81 18.40
C LEU A 701 10.28 0.84 18.70
N ASP A 702 10.03 -0.06 17.77
CA ASP A 702 9.05 -1.14 17.89
C ASP A 702 9.80 -2.47 17.90
N ILE A 703 9.33 -3.41 18.71
CA ILE A 703 9.92 -4.76 18.84
C ILE A 703 8.81 -5.79 18.73
N ARG A 704 9.07 -6.88 18.01
CA ARG A 704 8.16 -8.00 17.90
C ARG A 704 8.89 -9.32 18.11
N ILE A 705 8.20 -10.25 18.76
CA ILE A 705 8.65 -11.62 18.99
C ILE A 705 7.54 -12.55 18.53
N ASP A 706 7.84 -13.39 17.55
CA ASP A 706 6.94 -14.42 17.04
C ASP A 706 7.37 -15.79 17.56
N ARG A 707 6.37 -16.62 17.87
CA ARG A 707 6.53 -18.02 18.21
C ARG A 707 5.60 -18.89 17.38
N ARG A 708 6.15 -19.87 16.67
CA ARG A 708 5.42 -20.89 15.91
C ARG A 708 5.35 -22.19 16.70
N TRP A 709 4.17 -22.81 16.70
CA TRP A 709 3.90 -24.10 17.31
C TRP A 709 3.36 -25.03 16.24
N ASN A 710 4.10 -26.09 15.94
CA ASN A 710 3.75 -27.02 14.88
C ASN A 710 3.11 -28.27 15.50
N PHE A 711 1.88 -28.58 15.11
CA PHE A 711 1.17 -29.81 15.49
C PHE A 711 0.95 -30.67 14.24
N SER A 712 0.58 -31.95 14.42
CA SER A 712 0.50 -32.90 13.30
C SER A 712 -0.48 -32.50 12.19
N SER A 713 -1.56 -31.78 12.52
CA SER A 713 -2.64 -31.43 11.59
C SER A 713 -2.99 -29.95 11.57
N TRP A 714 -2.32 -29.11 12.36
CA TRP A 714 -2.60 -27.69 12.46
C TRP A 714 -1.40 -26.94 13.03
N ASN A 715 -1.35 -25.62 12.88
CA ASN A 715 -0.25 -24.80 13.35
C ASN A 715 -0.79 -23.59 14.13
N LEU A 716 -0.07 -23.19 15.18
CA LEU A 716 -0.35 -21.99 15.95
C LEU A 716 0.79 -20.99 15.76
N ILE A 717 0.47 -19.75 15.48
CA ILE A 717 1.41 -18.63 15.48
C ILE A 717 0.97 -17.68 16.59
N THR A 718 1.86 -17.37 17.51
CA THR A 718 1.62 -16.39 18.59
C THR A 718 2.68 -15.30 18.52
N TYR A 719 2.31 -14.05 18.74
CA TYR A 719 3.29 -12.97 18.79
C TYR A 719 2.99 -11.97 19.89
N ILE A 720 4.05 -11.28 20.32
CA ILE A 720 3.98 -10.06 21.13
C ILE A 720 4.65 -8.96 20.32
N ASP A 721 3.95 -7.86 20.10
CA ASP A 721 4.44 -6.67 19.39
C ASP A 721 4.30 -5.46 20.32
N VAL A 722 5.39 -4.76 20.58
CA VAL A 722 5.42 -3.58 21.44
C VAL A 722 5.87 -2.40 20.60
N GLN A 723 4.94 -1.50 20.33
CA GLN A 723 5.23 -0.25 19.64
C GLN A 723 5.70 0.81 20.61
N ASN A 724 6.70 1.57 20.16
CA ASN A 724 7.28 2.69 20.88
C ASN A 724 7.69 2.32 22.31
N VAL A 725 8.67 1.41 22.40
CA VAL A 725 9.17 0.79 23.65
C VAL A 725 9.60 1.83 24.69
N TYR A 726 10.01 3.03 24.28
CA TYR A 726 10.40 4.12 25.19
C TYR A 726 9.21 4.92 25.76
N ASN A 727 7.97 4.62 25.34
CA ASN A 727 6.74 5.32 25.73
C ASN A 727 6.81 6.84 25.46
N ARG A 728 7.50 7.25 24.39
CA ARG A 728 7.62 8.67 24.01
C ARG A 728 6.31 9.11 23.36
N LYS A 729 5.63 10.13 23.88
CA LYS A 729 4.46 10.69 23.19
C LYS A 729 4.88 11.27 21.82
N PRO A 730 4.34 10.79 20.69
CA PRO A 730 4.59 11.39 19.39
C PRO A 730 4.16 12.86 19.39
N LEU A 731 5.02 13.73 18.88
CA LEU A 731 4.68 15.14 18.67
C LEU A 731 3.82 15.26 17.43
N ASP A 732 2.77 16.06 17.49
CA ASP A 732 1.90 16.35 16.35
C ASP A 732 1.64 17.86 16.27
N VAL A 733 0.89 18.28 15.26
CA VAL A 733 0.46 19.66 15.08
C VAL A 733 -0.28 20.11 16.35
N PRO A 734 0.18 21.20 17.02
CA PRO A 734 -0.51 21.75 18.17
C PRO A 734 -1.92 22.17 17.78
N ARG A 735 -2.86 22.12 18.73
CA ARG A 735 -4.25 22.52 18.53
C ARG A 735 -4.59 23.66 19.47
N PHE A 736 -5.42 24.59 19.01
CA PHE A 736 -6.00 25.59 19.89
C PHE A 736 -7.19 25.00 20.64
N ASP A 737 -7.17 25.09 21.97
CA ASP A 737 -8.24 24.62 22.84
C ASP A 737 -9.14 25.80 23.18
N GLU A 738 -10.34 25.82 22.61
CA GLU A 738 -11.33 26.88 22.75
C GLU A 738 -11.84 27.07 24.19
N ARG A 739 -11.83 26.00 25.01
CA ARG A 739 -12.29 26.06 26.40
C ARG A 739 -11.28 26.73 27.32
N THR A 740 -10.01 26.42 27.11
CA THR A 740 -8.90 26.94 27.93
C THR A 740 -8.26 28.19 27.33
N LYS A 741 -8.54 28.49 26.05
CA LYS A 741 -7.89 29.54 25.25
C LYS A 741 -6.37 29.39 25.22
N THR A 742 -5.91 28.14 25.14
CA THR A 742 -4.48 27.80 25.10
C THR A 742 -4.16 26.90 23.93
N ILE A 743 -2.92 26.96 23.46
CA ILE A 743 -2.40 26.02 22.48
C ILE A 743 -1.93 24.78 23.25
N LYS A 744 -2.50 23.62 22.93
CA LYS A 744 -2.12 22.33 23.52
C LYS A 744 -1.41 21.48 22.48
N GLU A 745 -0.38 20.77 22.91
CA GLU A 745 0.19 19.68 22.12
C GLU A 745 -0.82 18.53 22.07
N SER A 746 -0.89 17.82 20.94
CA SER A 746 -1.79 16.69 20.78
C SER A 746 -1.36 15.53 21.68
N ASP A 747 -2.32 14.93 22.40
CA ASP A 747 -2.07 13.69 23.13
C ASP A 747 -2.13 12.49 22.17
N ALA A 748 -1.01 11.78 22.07
CA ALA A 748 -0.92 10.53 21.32
C ALA A 748 -0.56 9.36 22.27
N ILE A 749 -1.01 8.16 21.90
CA ILE A 749 -0.65 6.94 22.63
C ILE A 749 0.87 6.75 22.52
N GLY A 750 1.53 6.64 23.68
CA GLY A 750 2.96 6.39 23.76
C GLY A 750 3.27 4.93 23.43
N LEU A 751 3.32 4.08 24.46
CA LEU A 751 3.57 2.64 24.33
C LEU A 751 2.27 1.88 24.03
N LEU A 752 2.29 1.03 23.01
CA LEU A 752 1.15 0.20 22.60
C LEU A 752 1.58 -1.27 22.46
N PRO A 753 1.28 -2.12 23.46
CA PRO A 753 1.51 -3.56 23.36
C PRO A 753 0.33 -4.23 22.66
N SER A 754 0.63 -5.21 21.82
CA SER A 754 -0.35 -6.09 21.21
C SER A 754 0.11 -7.54 21.25
N ILE A 755 -0.87 -8.43 21.30
CA ILE A 755 -0.68 -9.87 21.26
C ILE A 755 -1.52 -10.37 20.10
N GLY A 756 -0.98 -11.27 19.29
CA GLY A 756 -1.77 -11.97 18.28
C GLY A 756 -1.62 -13.47 18.36
N ILE A 757 -2.68 -14.15 17.91
CA ILE A 757 -2.82 -15.61 17.90
C ILE A 757 -3.48 -15.97 16.57
N SER A 758 -2.85 -16.83 15.79
CA SER A 758 -3.38 -17.38 14.55
C SER A 758 -3.30 -18.90 14.57
N ALA A 759 -4.42 -19.57 14.33
CA ALA A 759 -4.50 -21.01 14.16
C ALA A 759 -4.79 -21.35 12.69
N GLU A 760 -3.94 -22.17 12.06
CA GLU A 760 -4.04 -22.60 10.66
C GLU A 760 -4.31 -24.11 10.60
N PHE A 761 -5.29 -24.54 9.79
CA PHE A 761 -5.75 -25.94 9.70
C PHE A 761 -6.18 -26.35 8.29
#